data_AF-A0A6L7ZX78-F1
#
_entry.id   AF-A0A6L7ZX78-F1
#
_cell.length_a   1.000
_cell.length_b   1.000
_cell.length_c   1.000
_cell.angle_alpha   90.00
_cell.angle_beta   90.00
_cell.angle_gamma   90.00
#
_symmetry.space_group_name_H-M   'P 1'
#
loop_
_entity.id
_entity.type
_entity.pdbx_description
1 polymer ?
#
loop_
_entity_poly.entity_id
_entity_poly.type
_entity_poly.pdbx_seq_one_letter_code
_entity_poly.pdbx_strand_id
1 'polypeptide(L)'
;MLGGFLDRWLTGWRARALVAAGLVVLVLLPPLLGPNSYLTQLLLTLFVFAVFGHAWNLLAGYCGLLSFGNQVYVGIAGFTMAILVYYGGVHVWVAMPIAGLVSAAFAFLLAIPVRASLIGPAVLRPVAVAVALWIGYEILVYYDPWWDVFGDPYVRRVMILLLIFLGAMPLLTLEGAYFAVATWLIAAAVGTVFNEWKLVGAGGGMRIPSSVTLEEMYYVGLILLVFATWIIRALLNSRIGLALTAVRDDAEAAGTVGVDVAKVKLLAFVLSGALTGLAASLFFVDAVSLTPPSAFTVFWSAYFVFVAVAGGMGSLSGPIVGALIFVVIDRLLSGWLDQPLLVLGLASVIVILVLPRGVVGALDVLRGARDARSAWRELFEATALADLIGRLGRHRRARDGNAVVAAFLVPGTPLPLLRPDAPGWKTLLDGYREAARSLEKARPDVLLVYSTQWIAVLDQLWQTRPRVRGIHVDENWHAFGDLAYDFDIDAELAQACIDQSDDVGVRSKPVNYDRFPIDTGTIVAANLLNPESRRPLVLASNNLYHDGALTGRLAALAVQCAAEQGKRVALIGVGGLSGAVHRREIDPAEDSFAGDADDHWNRRLLDALIAGDVSQLRALLPDYAANARGDMGMKHLEWLLGGAGPQWRGAYVHAYGPVWGSGAAVVELALDDRLARRGRARGIPAEAKRQLTQGGAAPEPAAEPAPKPSAPKPSVPAQPAAPGPSRRAAPPAAAAAPAAAASGGFLYRNFRTQAEIDAQYDVEASVEDFGACVEFFLSNSERVRRKLKPALDIAYGPTAAEHLDLYPARAPDAPLHLFIHGGYWHSLSSKEFSFVAEGLVEAGVAVAVLNYDLCPNVTMTEIVRQNRAAVKWLYENAARHNCDPNRISVSGHSAGGHLTAMLMATDWAGAWGLPADVVKSGCAISGLFDLAPFEHSWLQPKLKLDAGEIERNSPILHIPQAAGPLIVTLGGDESAEFHRQSQDFLAAWTRAGLPGAYLDLPGLNHFTVLEGYMDRRSPLCSAILRQIEETRAG
;
A
#
# COMPACT_ATOMS: atom_id res chain seq x y z
N MET A 1 10.86 5.31 36.67
CA MET A 1 12.08 4.47 36.85
C MET A 1 11.82 2.95 37.02
N LEU A 2 10.59 2.44 37.08
CA LEU A 2 10.32 0.98 37.22
C LEU A 2 10.11 0.20 35.91
N GLY A 3 9.77 0.89 34.80
CA GLY A 3 9.48 0.21 33.51
C GLY A 3 10.70 -0.44 32.84
N GLY A 4 11.91 0.12 33.03
CA GLY A 4 13.16 -0.46 32.52
C GLY A 4 13.71 -1.63 33.36
N PHE A 5 13.08 -1.97 34.50
CA PHE A 5 13.45 -3.12 35.31
C PHE A 5 12.73 -4.40 34.84
N LEU A 6 11.54 -4.24 34.25
CA LEU A 6 10.61 -5.33 33.95
C LEU A 6 10.76 -5.92 32.55
N ASP A 7 11.13 -5.09 31.56
CA ASP A 7 11.46 -5.59 30.22
C ASP A 7 12.76 -6.42 30.24
N ARG A 8 13.71 -6.01 31.11
CA ARG A 8 14.87 -6.80 31.54
C ARG A 8 14.51 -8.01 32.40
N TRP A 9 13.29 -8.12 32.93
CA TRP A 9 12.86 -9.24 33.76
C TRP A 9 12.30 -10.38 32.89
N LEU A 10 11.52 -10.05 31.84
CA LEU A 10 10.92 -11.01 30.90
C LEU A 10 11.88 -11.50 29.80
N THR A 11 12.86 -10.68 29.41
CA THR A 11 13.95 -11.08 28.50
C THR A 11 15.23 -11.48 29.23
N GLY A 12 15.28 -11.22 30.54
CA GLY A 12 16.43 -11.50 31.40
C GLY A 12 16.54 -12.96 31.82
N TRP A 13 17.70 -13.29 32.38
CA TRP A 13 18.03 -14.62 32.88
C TRP A 13 17.02 -15.17 33.90
N ARG A 14 16.31 -14.30 34.64
CA ARG A 14 15.31 -14.69 35.65
C ARG A 14 14.05 -15.32 35.04
N ALA A 15 13.48 -14.75 33.99
CA ALA A 15 12.34 -15.37 33.29
C ALA A 15 12.75 -16.69 32.62
N ARG A 16 13.95 -16.75 32.04
CA ARG A 16 14.50 -18.00 31.48
C ARG A 16 14.69 -19.07 32.55
N ALA A 17 15.16 -18.67 33.75
CA ALA A 17 15.31 -19.57 34.89
C ALA A 17 13.96 -20.07 35.44
N LEU A 18 12.92 -19.23 35.49
CA LEU A 18 11.58 -19.64 35.90
C LEU A 18 10.94 -20.62 34.91
N VAL A 19 11.08 -20.38 33.61
CA VAL A 19 10.62 -21.32 32.57
C VAL A 19 11.38 -22.64 32.67
N ALA A 20 12.70 -22.60 32.84
CA ALA A 20 13.52 -23.80 33.02
C ALA A 20 13.12 -24.57 34.29
N ALA A 21 12.89 -23.88 35.41
CA ALA A 21 12.42 -24.51 36.65
C ALA A 21 11.03 -25.15 36.48
N GLY A 22 10.11 -24.48 35.80
CA GLY A 22 8.79 -25.04 35.47
C GLY A 22 8.89 -26.29 34.61
N LEU A 23 9.76 -26.30 33.59
CA LEU A 23 10.01 -27.48 32.77
C LEU A 23 10.61 -28.63 33.59
N VAL A 24 11.56 -28.35 34.49
CA VAL A 24 12.11 -29.36 35.40
C VAL A 24 11.01 -29.97 36.28
N VAL A 25 10.09 -29.16 36.81
CA VAL A 25 8.95 -29.66 37.59
C VAL A 25 8.05 -30.56 36.75
N LEU A 26 7.73 -30.17 35.51
CA LEU A 26 6.91 -30.98 34.62
C LEU A 26 7.59 -32.31 34.27
N VAL A 27 8.90 -32.31 34.00
CA VAL A 27 9.67 -33.54 33.73
C VAL A 27 9.69 -34.48 34.93
N LEU A 28 9.78 -33.96 36.16
CA LEU A 28 9.82 -34.79 37.37
C LEU A 28 8.44 -35.23 37.87
N LEU A 29 7.35 -34.73 37.28
CA LEU A 29 5.99 -34.94 37.79
C LEU A 29 5.50 -36.40 37.67
N PRO A 30 5.64 -37.09 36.52
CA PRO A 30 5.17 -38.49 36.37
C PRO A 30 5.77 -39.47 37.39
N PRO A 31 7.10 -39.52 37.63
CA PRO A 31 7.66 -40.46 38.60
C PRO A 31 7.27 -40.15 40.06
N LEU A 32 6.89 -38.90 40.36
CA LEU A 32 6.42 -38.49 41.69
C LEU A 32 4.95 -38.85 41.95
N LEU A 33 4.11 -38.89 40.90
CA LEU A 33 2.67 -39.13 41.00
C LEU A 33 2.26 -40.58 40.72
N GLY A 34 3.16 -41.36 40.10
CA GLY A 34 2.92 -42.76 39.73
C GLY A 34 2.39 -42.94 38.29
N PRO A 35 2.53 -44.15 37.73
CA PRO A 35 2.45 -44.41 36.27
C PRO A 35 1.06 -44.22 35.63
N ASN A 36 -0.02 -44.12 36.42
CA ASN A 36 -1.40 -43.95 35.94
C ASN A 36 -2.13 -42.80 36.66
N SER A 37 -1.40 -41.78 37.08
CA SER A 37 -2.02 -40.62 37.74
C SER A 37 -2.99 -39.91 36.80
N TYR A 38 -4.19 -39.63 37.31
CA TYR A 38 -5.19 -38.81 36.62
C TYR A 38 -4.63 -37.44 36.20
N LEU A 39 -3.74 -36.87 37.01
CA LEU A 39 -3.09 -35.60 36.70
C LEU A 39 -2.16 -35.71 35.49
N THR A 40 -1.47 -36.85 35.30
CA THR A 40 -0.64 -37.12 34.11
C THR A 40 -1.49 -37.14 32.84
N GLN A 41 -2.65 -37.81 32.87
CA GLN A 41 -3.62 -37.81 31.75
C GLN A 41 -4.13 -36.40 31.43
N LEU A 42 -4.44 -35.62 32.47
CA LEU A 42 -4.97 -34.27 32.33
C LEU A 42 -3.92 -33.32 31.71
N LEU A 43 -2.67 -33.41 32.15
CA LEU A 43 -1.56 -32.64 31.59
C LEU A 43 -1.20 -33.07 30.17
N LEU A 44 -1.21 -34.37 29.86
CA LEU A 44 -1.06 -34.85 28.49
C LEU A 44 -2.12 -34.25 27.57
N THR A 45 -3.38 -34.27 28.01
CA THR A 45 -4.49 -33.64 27.27
C THR A 45 -4.22 -32.16 27.06
N LEU A 46 -3.81 -31.43 28.10
CA LEU A 46 -3.44 -30.02 28.01
C LEU A 46 -2.33 -29.78 26.97
N PHE A 47 -1.27 -30.60 26.96
CA PHE A 47 -0.17 -30.44 26.01
C PHE A 47 -0.63 -30.64 24.56
N VAL A 48 -1.41 -31.69 24.31
CA VAL A 48 -1.97 -31.98 22.98
C VAL A 48 -2.86 -30.84 22.49
N PHE A 49 -3.79 -30.38 23.32
CA PHE A 49 -4.69 -29.27 22.95
C PHE A 49 -3.96 -27.93 22.81
N ALA A 50 -2.88 -27.69 23.55
CA ALA A 50 -2.03 -26.53 23.35
C ALA A 50 -1.32 -26.56 21.99
N VAL A 51 -0.85 -27.73 21.55
CA VAL A 51 -0.26 -27.90 20.20
C VAL A 51 -1.30 -27.70 19.11
N PHE A 52 -2.52 -28.23 19.28
CA PHE A 52 -3.63 -27.95 18.36
C PHE A 52 -3.94 -26.45 18.28
N GLY A 53 -4.03 -25.78 19.43
CA GLY A 53 -4.20 -24.33 19.49
C GLY A 53 -3.07 -23.58 18.80
N HIS A 54 -1.82 -24.02 18.97
CA HIS A 54 -0.65 -23.45 18.28
C HIS A 54 -0.75 -23.60 16.76
N ALA A 55 -1.13 -24.79 16.27
CA ALA A 55 -1.30 -25.05 14.85
C ALA A 55 -2.37 -24.14 14.23
N TRP A 56 -3.50 -23.96 14.90
CA TRP A 56 -4.57 -23.10 14.40
C TRP A 56 -4.26 -21.61 14.55
N ASN A 57 -3.61 -21.21 15.65
CA ASN A 57 -3.17 -19.83 15.90
C ASN A 57 -2.11 -19.37 14.87
N LEU A 58 -1.31 -20.28 14.33
CA LEU A 58 -0.41 -20.00 13.21
C LEU A 58 -1.16 -19.56 11.95
N LEU A 59 -2.29 -20.21 11.64
CA LEU A 59 -3.14 -19.87 10.52
C LEU A 59 -3.92 -18.58 10.77
N ALA A 60 -4.80 -18.59 11.77
CA ALA A 60 -5.75 -17.51 11.98
C ALA A 60 -5.10 -16.30 12.67
N GLY A 61 -4.32 -16.53 13.74
CA GLY A 61 -3.79 -15.44 14.57
C GLY A 61 -2.60 -14.70 13.96
N TYR A 62 -1.69 -15.44 13.32
CA TYR A 62 -0.47 -14.85 12.74
C TYR A 62 -0.55 -14.60 11.24
N CYS A 63 -1.26 -15.43 10.47
CA CYS A 63 -1.37 -15.28 9.01
C CYS A 63 -2.73 -14.69 8.55
N GLY A 64 -3.74 -14.63 9.42
CA GLY A 64 -5.08 -14.12 9.08
C GLY A 64 -5.97 -15.11 8.31
N LEU A 65 -5.56 -16.37 8.20
CA LEU A 65 -6.30 -17.41 7.47
C LEU A 65 -7.25 -18.18 8.41
N LEU A 66 -8.53 -17.84 8.36
CA LEU A 66 -9.57 -18.52 9.12
C LEU A 66 -9.97 -19.84 8.46
N SER A 67 -9.41 -20.97 8.90
CA SER A 67 -9.78 -22.31 8.40
C SER A 67 -10.66 -23.07 9.40
N PHE A 68 -11.74 -23.67 8.90
CA PHE A 68 -12.56 -24.67 9.60
C PHE A 68 -12.38 -26.09 9.03
N GLY A 69 -11.28 -26.32 8.31
CA GLY A 69 -10.94 -27.62 7.73
C GLY A 69 -9.89 -28.41 8.49
N ASN A 70 -9.32 -27.87 9.58
CA ASN A 70 -8.17 -28.48 10.26
C ASN A 70 -8.46 -29.90 10.81
N GLN A 71 -9.72 -30.28 11.01
CA GLN A 71 -10.11 -31.66 11.37
C GLN A 71 -9.69 -32.70 10.32
N VAL A 72 -9.48 -32.31 9.06
CA VAL A 72 -8.98 -33.24 8.03
C VAL A 72 -7.60 -33.78 8.38
N TYR A 73 -6.75 -32.94 8.98
CA TYR A 73 -5.41 -33.31 9.43
C TYR A 73 -5.45 -34.27 10.61
N VAL A 74 -6.45 -34.11 11.48
CA VAL A 74 -6.70 -35.04 12.59
C VAL A 74 -7.03 -36.43 12.07
N GLY A 75 -7.99 -36.52 11.14
CA GLY A 75 -8.40 -37.78 10.55
C GLY A 75 -7.29 -38.44 9.73
N ILE A 76 -6.62 -37.70 8.86
CA ILE A 76 -5.53 -38.22 8.03
C ILE A 76 -4.38 -38.75 8.89
N ALA A 77 -3.93 -38.00 9.89
CA ALA A 77 -2.84 -38.45 10.74
C ALA A 77 -3.24 -39.65 11.62
N GLY A 78 -4.45 -39.63 12.20
CA GLY A 78 -4.96 -40.75 13.00
C GLY A 78 -5.01 -42.06 12.19
N PHE A 79 -5.61 -42.02 11.00
CA PHE A 79 -5.70 -43.22 10.16
C PHE A 79 -4.37 -43.62 9.54
N THR A 80 -3.49 -42.67 9.22
CA THR A 80 -2.11 -42.99 8.80
C THR A 80 -1.39 -43.77 9.90
N MET A 81 -1.50 -43.32 11.15
CA MET A 81 -0.92 -44.04 12.29
C MET A 81 -1.56 -45.42 12.47
N ALA A 82 -2.89 -45.51 12.42
CA ALA A 82 -3.60 -46.79 12.54
C ALA A 82 -3.20 -47.79 11.46
N ILE A 83 -3.11 -47.35 10.20
CA ILE A 83 -2.71 -48.21 9.07
C ILE A 83 -1.28 -48.72 9.25
N LEU A 84 -0.33 -47.83 9.58
CA LEU A 84 1.08 -48.20 9.75
C LEU A 84 1.29 -49.18 10.92
N VAL A 85 0.59 -48.98 12.02
CA VAL A 85 0.72 -49.83 13.21
C VAL A 85 -0.02 -51.15 13.01
N TYR A 86 -1.28 -51.13 12.57
CA TYR A 86 -2.12 -52.31 12.46
C TYR A 86 -1.69 -53.24 11.31
N TYR A 87 -1.47 -52.70 10.11
CA TYR A 87 -1.09 -53.50 8.94
C TYR A 87 0.42 -53.59 8.76
N GLY A 88 1.14 -52.51 9.04
CA GLY A 88 2.59 -52.43 8.82
C GLY A 88 3.44 -52.93 10.00
N GLY A 89 2.84 -53.16 11.18
CA GLY A 89 3.57 -53.52 12.39
C GLY A 89 4.56 -52.46 12.86
N VAL A 90 4.42 -51.21 12.38
CA VAL A 90 5.34 -50.11 12.70
C VAL A 90 5.10 -49.66 14.14
N HIS A 91 6.18 -49.45 14.89
CA HIS A 91 6.09 -48.93 16.26
C HIS A 91 5.47 -47.53 16.28
N VAL A 92 4.59 -47.24 17.25
CA VAL A 92 3.81 -45.98 17.32
C VAL A 92 4.68 -44.71 17.26
N TRP A 93 5.85 -44.72 17.92
CA TRP A 93 6.78 -43.58 17.90
C TRP A 93 7.46 -43.32 16.56
N VAL A 94 7.54 -44.32 15.68
CA VAL A 94 8.01 -44.16 14.30
C VAL A 94 6.85 -43.77 13.38
N ALA A 95 5.66 -44.34 13.61
CA ALA A 95 4.46 -44.01 12.86
C ALA A 95 4.01 -42.55 13.07
N MET A 96 4.22 -41.99 14.26
CA MET A 96 3.77 -40.63 14.61
C MET A 96 4.42 -39.52 13.75
N PRO A 97 5.76 -39.42 13.61
CA PRO A 97 6.36 -38.46 12.68
C PRO A 97 5.91 -38.64 11.23
N ILE A 98 5.74 -39.89 10.77
CA ILE A 98 5.27 -40.19 9.41
C ILE A 98 3.83 -39.67 9.24
N ALA A 99 2.95 -39.88 10.21
CA ALA A 99 1.60 -39.35 10.20
C ALA A 99 1.57 -37.81 10.14
N GLY A 100 2.46 -37.13 10.87
CA GLY A 100 2.66 -35.69 10.77
C GLY A 100 3.10 -35.23 9.38
N LEU A 101 4.05 -35.95 8.76
CA LEU A 101 4.53 -35.66 7.39
C LEU A 101 3.46 -35.91 6.33
N VAL A 102 2.65 -36.98 6.46
CA VAL A 102 1.53 -37.25 5.54
C VAL A 102 0.46 -36.15 5.65
N SER A 103 0.18 -35.68 6.86
CA SER A 103 -0.71 -34.53 7.08
C SER A 103 -0.15 -33.24 6.45
N ALA A 104 1.15 -32.99 6.60
CA ALA A 104 1.82 -31.85 5.98
C ALA A 104 1.82 -31.93 4.45
N ALA A 105 2.03 -33.12 3.88
CA ALA A 105 1.95 -33.36 2.44
C ALA A 105 0.53 -33.15 1.92
N PHE A 106 -0.49 -33.60 2.65
CA PHE A 106 -1.88 -33.34 2.30
C PHE A 106 -2.22 -31.83 2.34
N ALA A 107 -1.75 -31.12 3.38
CA ALA A 107 -1.89 -29.66 3.46
C ALA A 107 -1.19 -28.96 2.29
N PHE A 108 0.00 -29.42 1.89
CA PHE A 108 0.71 -28.91 0.72
C PHE A 108 -0.08 -29.13 -0.56
N LEU A 109 -0.60 -30.34 -0.79
CA LEU A 109 -1.40 -30.69 -1.97
C LEU A 109 -2.68 -29.84 -2.07
N LEU A 110 -3.32 -29.55 -0.94
CA LEU A 110 -4.51 -28.69 -0.88
C LEU A 110 -4.22 -27.22 -1.16
N ALA A 111 -3.02 -26.76 -0.81
CA ALA A 111 -2.65 -25.36 -0.84
C ALA A 111 -1.63 -25.04 -1.94
N ILE A 112 -1.45 -25.93 -2.93
CA ILE A 112 -0.54 -25.67 -4.05
C ILE A 112 -0.93 -24.35 -4.70
N PRO A 113 0.00 -23.39 -4.81
CA PRO A 113 -0.29 -22.10 -5.40
C PRO A 113 -0.51 -22.28 -6.90
N VAL A 114 -1.77 -22.28 -7.33
CA VAL A 114 -2.13 -22.26 -8.74
C VAL A 114 -2.27 -20.81 -9.19
N ARG A 115 -1.67 -20.46 -10.34
CA ARG A 115 -1.78 -19.10 -10.89
C ARG A 115 -3.24 -18.79 -11.20
N ALA A 116 -3.74 -17.64 -10.73
CA ALA A 116 -5.11 -17.19 -11.00
C ALA A 116 -5.42 -17.13 -12.51
N SER A 117 -4.43 -16.85 -13.35
CA SER A 117 -4.58 -16.86 -14.82
C SER A 117 -4.88 -18.23 -15.43
N LEU A 118 -4.63 -19.33 -14.73
CA LEU A 118 -5.02 -20.69 -15.15
C LEU A 118 -6.44 -21.06 -14.72
N ILE A 119 -7.04 -20.31 -13.80
CA ILE A 119 -8.34 -20.61 -13.19
C ILE A 119 -9.32 -19.48 -13.54
N GLY A 120 -9.69 -19.40 -14.82
CA GLY A 120 -10.74 -18.51 -15.30
C GLY A 120 -12.14 -19.13 -15.20
N PRO A 121 -13.19 -18.40 -15.62
CA PRO A 121 -14.55 -18.92 -15.75
C PRO A 121 -14.62 -20.21 -16.59
N ALA A 122 -13.65 -20.39 -17.51
CA ALA A 122 -13.50 -21.56 -18.35
C ALA A 122 -13.19 -22.86 -17.59
N VAL A 123 -12.59 -22.80 -16.39
CA VAL A 123 -12.29 -23.97 -15.55
C VAL A 123 -13.32 -24.12 -14.42
N LEU A 124 -13.71 -23.02 -13.79
CA LEU A 124 -14.66 -23.01 -12.67
C LEU A 124 -16.08 -23.44 -13.07
N ARG A 125 -16.58 -23.00 -14.24
CA ARG A 125 -17.94 -23.35 -14.69
C ARG A 125 -18.11 -24.84 -14.98
N PRO A 126 -17.21 -25.51 -15.73
CA PRO A 126 -17.30 -26.96 -15.92
C PRO A 126 -17.22 -27.76 -14.62
N VAL A 127 -16.37 -27.35 -13.67
CA VAL A 127 -16.25 -28.02 -12.38
C VAL A 127 -17.53 -27.86 -11.55
N ALA A 128 -18.08 -26.65 -11.48
CA ALA A 128 -19.35 -26.40 -10.78
C ALA A 128 -20.51 -27.20 -11.39
N VAL A 129 -20.57 -27.28 -12.73
CA VAL A 129 -21.54 -28.12 -13.45
C VAL A 129 -21.31 -29.60 -13.14
N ALA A 130 -20.07 -30.08 -13.15
CA ALA A 130 -19.76 -31.47 -12.82
C ALA A 130 -20.16 -31.83 -11.39
N VAL A 131 -19.91 -30.95 -10.41
CA VAL A 131 -20.34 -31.13 -9.01
C VAL A 131 -21.86 -31.14 -8.91
N ALA A 132 -22.57 -30.22 -9.58
CA ALA A 132 -24.03 -30.17 -9.57
C ALA A 132 -24.66 -31.43 -10.19
N LEU A 133 -24.13 -31.88 -11.33
CA LEU A 133 -24.53 -33.14 -11.96
C LEU A 133 -24.27 -34.34 -11.05
N TRP A 134 -23.13 -34.35 -10.34
CA TRP A 134 -22.80 -35.41 -9.39
C TRP A 134 -23.76 -35.43 -8.19
N ILE A 135 -24.11 -34.26 -7.63
CA ILE A 135 -25.11 -34.16 -6.56
C ILE A 135 -26.46 -34.69 -7.06
N GLY A 136 -26.86 -34.32 -8.27
CA GLY A 136 -28.07 -34.85 -8.91
C GLY A 136 -28.03 -36.38 -9.05
N TYR A 137 -26.88 -36.93 -9.44
CA TYR A 137 -26.65 -38.37 -9.51
C TYR A 137 -26.78 -39.07 -8.15
N GLU A 138 -26.18 -38.53 -7.08
CA GLU A 138 -26.31 -39.07 -5.72
C GLU A 138 -27.77 -39.05 -5.23
N ILE A 139 -28.53 -38.00 -5.55
CA ILE A 139 -29.96 -37.91 -5.22
C ILE A 139 -30.74 -39.01 -5.96
N LEU A 140 -30.46 -39.25 -7.25
CA LEU A 140 -31.12 -40.31 -8.02
C LEU A 140 -30.83 -41.70 -7.43
N VAL A 141 -29.56 -42.00 -7.13
CA VAL A 141 -29.14 -43.26 -6.50
C VAL A 141 -29.78 -43.45 -5.12
N TYR A 142 -29.95 -42.38 -4.35
CA TYR A 142 -30.60 -42.43 -3.04
C TYR A 142 -32.08 -42.86 -3.14
N TYR A 143 -32.81 -42.36 -4.14
CA TYR A 143 -34.22 -42.70 -4.34
C TYR A 143 -34.44 -44.04 -5.02
N ASP A 144 -33.56 -44.41 -5.96
CA ASP A 144 -33.64 -45.68 -6.65
C ASP A 144 -32.22 -46.22 -6.95
N PRO A 145 -31.79 -47.29 -6.25
CA PRO A 145 -30.47 -47.90 -6.44
C PRO A 145 -30.21 -48.41 -7.87
N TRP A 146 -31.24 -48.55 -8.71
CA TRP A 146 -31.08 -48.93 -10.11
C TRP A 146 -30.21 -47.95 -10.91
N TRP A 147 -30.10 -46.70 -10.46
CA TRP A 147 -29.26 -45.68 -11.08
C TRP A 147 -27.77 -45.78 -10.66
N ASP A 148 -27.39 -46.70 -9.77
CA ASP A 148 -26.03 -46.84 -9.27
C ASP A 148 -25.07 -47.49 -10.29
N VAL A 149 -24.64 -46.71 -11.29
CA VAL A 149 -23.70 -47.15 -12.33
C VAL A 149 -22.33 -47.57 -11.77
N PHE A 150 -21.91 -47.02 -10.62
CA PHE A 150 -20.60 -47.34 -10.03
C PHE A 150 -20.63 -48.57 -9.13
N GLY A 151 -21.78 -48.91 -8.54
CA GLY A 151 -22.01 -50.12 -7.74
C GLY A 151 -21.24 -50.21 -6.42
N ASP A 152 -20.25 -49.35 -6.18
CA ASP A 152 -19.49 -49.26 -4.94
C ASP A 152 -19.55 -47.83 -4.35
N PRO A 153 -20.11 -47.65 -3.14
CA PRO A 153 -20.17 -46.36 -2.46
C PRO A 153 -18.82 -45.67 -2.30
N TYR A 154 -17.74 -46.43 -2.06
CA TYR A 154 -16.39 -45.87 -1.90
C TYR A 154 -15.91 -45.19 -3.19
N VAL A 155 -16.12 -45.84 -4.35
CA VAL A 155 -15.75 -45.27 -5.66
C VAL A 155 -16.51 -43.97 -5.89
N ARG A 156 -17.81 -43.93 -5.55
CA ARG A 156 -18.60 -42.69 -5.65
C ARG A 156 -18.05 -41.57 -4.78
N ARG A 157 -17.71 -41.86 -3.51
CA ARG A 157 -17.12 -40.87 -2.58
C ARG A 157 -15.75 -40.37 -3.06
N VAL A 158 -14.91 -41.22 -3.65
CA VAL A 158 -13.61 -40.82 -4.20
C VAL A 158 -13.79 -39.90 -5.41
N MET A 159 -14.76 -40.19 -6.29
CA MET A 159 -15.02 -39.36 -7.47
C MET A 159 -15.49 -37.95 -7.10
N ILE A 160 -16.42 -37.81 -6.15
CA ILE A 160 -16.86 -36.48 -5.67
C ILE A 160 -15.72 -35.73 -4.97
N LEU A 161 -14.86 -36.43 -4.21
CA LEU A 161 -13.68 -35.82 -3.59
C LEU A 161 -12.74 -35.24 -4.66
N LEU A 162 -12.47 -35.96 -5.75
CA LEU A 162 -11.63 -35.46 -6.84
C LEU A 162 -12.24 -34.23 -7.54
N LEU A 163 -13.56 -34.19 -7.72
CA LEU A 163 -14.25 -33.00 -8.26
C LEU A 163 -14.15 -31.80 -7.31
N ILE A 164 -14.33 -32.03 -6.00
CA ILE A 164 -14.16 -30.98 -4.97
C ILE A 164 -12.71 -30.49 -4.96
N PHE A 165 -11.74 -31.41 -5.04
CA PHE A 165 -10.31 -31.06 -5.07
C PHE A 165 -9.95 -30.23 -6.30
N LEU A 166 -10.50 -30.59 -7.47
CA LEU A 166 -10.33 -29.84 -8.70
C LEU A 166 -10.94 -28.43 -8.61
N GLY A 167 -12.11 -28.31 -7.98
CA GLY A 167 -12.76 -27.02 -7.72
C GLY A 167 -12.07 -26.18 -6.63
N ALA A 168 -11.37 -26.85 -5.71
CA ALA A 168 -10.60 -26.24 -4.62
C ALA A 168 -9.15 -25.91 -4.98
N MET A 169 -8.67 -26.18 -6.21
CA MET A 169 -7.33 -25.78 -6.63
C MET A 169 -6.97 -24.28 -6.42
N PRO A 170 -7.91 -23.31 -6.46
CA PRO A 170 -7.62 -21.93 -6.06
C PRO A 170 -7.75 -21.69 -4.53
N LEU A 171 -7.58 -22.70 -3.67
CA LEU A 171 -7.89 -22.60 -2.23
C LEU A 171 -7.26 -21.35 -1.56
N LEU A 172 -5.96 -21.10 -1.81
CA LEU A 172 -5.24 -19.97 -1.21
C LEU A 172 -5.62 -18.59 -1.77
N THR A 173 -6.39 -18.54 -2.87
CA THR A 173 -6.92 -17.27 -3.42
C THR A 173 -8.27 -16.91 -2.82
N LEU A 174 -8.92 -17.82 -2.09
CA LEU A 174 -10.16 -17.52 -1.38
C LEU A 174 -9.87 -16.69 -0.13
N GLU A 175 -10.77 -15.75 0.18
CA GLU A 175 -10.65 -14.86 1.34
C GLU A 175 -11.83 -15.01 2.30
N GLY A 176 -11.57 -14.73 3.57
CA GLY A 176 -12.57 -14.69 4.62
C GLY A 176 -13.44 -15.96 4.71
N ALA A 177 -14.76 -15.78 4.69
CA ALA A 177 -15.73 -16.87 4.87
C ALA A 177 -15.63 -17.94 3.77
N TYR A 178 -15.30 -17.58 2.53
CA TYR A 178 -15.21 -18.54 1.43
C TYR A 178 -14.09 -19.55 1.65
N PHE A 179 -12.93 -19.09 2.12
CA PHE A 179 -11.81 -19.96 2.50
C PHE A 179 -12.20 -20.91 3.65
N ALA A 180 -12.88 -20.37 4.66
CA ALA A 180 -13.32 -21.11 5.84
C ALA A 180 -14.31 -22.24 5.47
N VAL A 181 -15.29 -21.93 4.62
CA VAL A 181 -16.29 -22.90 4.12
C VAL A 181 -15.65 -23.93 3.20
N ALA A 182 -14.78 -23.52 2.29
CA ALA A 182 -14.11 -24.44 1.36
C ALA A 182 -13.26 -25.48 2.12
N THR A 183 -12.47 -25.04 3.10
CA THR A 183 -11.65 -25.94 3.91
C THR A 183 -12.51 -26.92 4.75
N TRP A 184 -13.66 -26.48 5.26
CA TRP A 184 -14.62 -27.37 5.95
C TRP A 184 -15.23 -28.41 5.00
N LEU A 185 -15.69 -28.01 3.81
CA LEU A 185 -16.28 -28.91 2.82
C LEU A 185 -15.30 -30.00 2.38
N ILE A 186 -14.04 -29.64 2.15
CA ILE A 186 -12.97 -30.59 1.82
C ILE A 186 -12.79 -31.61 2.94
N ALA A 187 -12.72 -31.14 4.18
CA ALA A 187 -12.57 -32.02 5.34
C ALA A 187 -13.75 -33.00 5.50
N ALA A 188 -14.98 -32.53 5.31
CA ALA A 188 -16.18 -33.36 5.34
C ALA A 188 -16.16 -34.40 4.19
N ALA A 189 -15.78 -33.99 2.98
CA ALA A 189 -15.69 -34.88 1.83
C ALA A 189 -14.66 -36.01 2.07
N VAL A 190 -13.47 -35.69 2.58
CA VAL A 190 -12.47 -36.71 2.97
C VAL A 190 -13.04 -37.65 4.03
N GLY A 191 -13.74 -37.13 5.04
CA GLY A 191 -14.40 -37.93 6.06
C GLY A 191 -15.38 -38.96 5.48
N THR A 192 -16.19 -38.58 4.48
CA THR A 192 -17.12 -39.51 3.82
C THR A 192 -16.40 -40.60 3.02
N VAL A 193 -15.25 -40.30 2.39
CA VAL A 193 -14.41 -41.31 1.74
C VAL A 193 -13.92 -42.34 2.74
N PHE A 194 -13.39 -41.89 3.89
CA PHE A 194 -12.92 -42.81 4.94
C PHE A 194 -14.06 -43.61 5.57
N ASN A 195 -15.27 -43.05 5.63
CA ASN A 195 -16.45 -43.75 6.15
C ASN A 195 -16.85 -44.97 5.30
N GLU A 196 -16.59 -44.93 3.98
CA GLU A 196 -16.87 -46.05 3.07
C GLU A 196 -15.64 -46.95 2.84
N TRP A 197 -14.46 -46.55 3.31
CA TRP A 197 -13.22 -47.24 3.01
C TRP A 197 -13.03 -48.49 3.87
N LYS A 198 -13.25 -49.67 3.27
CA LYS A 198 -13.17 -50.98 3.94
C LYS A 198 -11.81 -51.27 4.59
N LEU A 199 -10.70 -50.75 4.04
CA LEU A 199 -9.36 -50.94 4.60
C LEU A 199 -9.23 -50.36 6.01
N VAL A 200 -9.97 -49.28 6.30
CA VAL A 200 -9.98 -48.63 7.61
C VAL A 200 -11.18 -49.04 8.47
N GLY A 201 -11.80 -50.17 8.15
CA GLY A 201 -12.98 -50.67 8.86
C GLY A 201 -14.27 -49.90 8.56
N ALA A 202 -14.28 -49.05 7.53
CA ALA A 202 -15.40 -48.18 7.14
C ALA A 202 -15.90 -47.38 8.37
N GLY A 203 -17.22 -47.16 8.50
CA GLY A 203 -17.81 -46.49 9.67
C GLY A 203 -17.49 -47.16 11.02
N GLY A 204 -17.10 -48.44 11.03
CA GLY A 204 -16.70 -49.18 12.23
C GLY A 204 -15.28 -48.86 12.74
N GLY A 205 -14.42 -48.28 11.90
CA GLY A 205 -13.09 -47.80 12.27
C GLY A 205 -12.03 -48.88 12.51
N MET A 206 -10.87 -48.44 13.02
CA MET A 206 -9.70 -49.28 13.31
C MET A 206 -9.28 -49.18 14.77
N ARG A 207 -8.54 -50.19 15.24
CA ARG A 207 -7.81 -50.13 16.51
C ARG A 207 -6.34 -49.87 16.26
N ILE A 208 -5.72 -49.12 17.17
CA ILE A 208 -4.27 -48.91 17.18
C ILE A 208 -3.69 -49.76 18.31
N PRO A 209 -3.15 -50.96 18.03
CA PRO A 209 -2.54 -51.78 19.06
C PRO A 209 -1.26 -51.09 19.54
N SER A 210 -1.29 -50.56 20.76
CA SER A 210 -0.14 -49.91 21.39
C SER A 210 0.17 -50.58 22.73
N SER A 211 1.45 -50.82 23.00
CA SER A 211 1.96 -51.25 24.32
C SER A 211 2.59 -50.09 25.08
N VAL A 212 2.28 -48.87 24.65
CA VAL A 212 2.90 -47.64 25.14
C VAL A 212 2.23 -47.23 26.44
N THR A 213 3.05 -46.74 27.36
CA THR A 213 2.59 -46.28 28.67
C THR A 213 2.14 -44.82 28.63
N LEU A 214 1.26 -44.45 29.55
CA LEU A 214 0.84 -43.06 29.75
C LEU A 214 2.03 -42.14 30.05
N GLU A 215 3.04 -42.63 30.76
CA GLU A 215 4.25 -41.87 31.06
C GLU A 215 5.06 -41.53 29.80
N GLU A 216 5.22 -42.49 28.88
CA GLU A 216 5.88 -42.20 27.59
C GLU A 216 5.08 -41.19 26.76
N MET A 217 3.75 -41.32 26.70
CA MET A 217 2.88 -40.35 26.03
C MET A 217 3.01 -38.96 26.63
N TYR A 218 3.11 -38.85 27.95
CA TYR A 218 3.31 -37.58 28.65
C TYR A 218 4.60 -36.88 28.20
N TYR A 219 5.73 -37.58 28.20
CA TYR A 219 7.00 -36.98 27.80
C TYR A 219 7.02 -36.60 26.32
N VAL A 220 6.46 -37.44 25.45
CA VAL A 220 6.34 -37.11 24.02
C VAL A 220 5.42 -35.89 23.82
N GLY A 221 4.32 -35.80 24.57
CA GLY A 221 3.43 -34.63 24.55
C GLY A 221 4.12 -33.35 25.02
N LEU A 222 4.91 -33.41 26.10
CA LEU A 222 5.68 -32.27 26.60
C LEU A 222 6.74 -31.83 25.58
N ILE A 223 7.48 -32.78 24.99
CA ILE A 223 8.47 -32.50 23.93
C ILE A 223 7.79 -31.84 22.74
N LEU A 224 6.64 -32.35 22.31
CA LEU A 224 5.90 -31.81 21.19
C LEU A 224 5.42 -30.38 21.46
N LEU A 225 4.91 -30.09 22.66
CA LEU A 225 4.53 -28.74 23.05
C LEU A 225 5.72 -27.78 23.02
N VAL A 226 6.83 -28.15 23.66
CA VAL A 226 8.04 -27.32 23.69
C VAL A 226 8.56 -27.08 22.28
N PHE A 227 8.59 -28.11 21.43
CA PHE A 227 8.99 -28.00 20.04
C PHE A 227 8.08 -27.08 19.23
N ALA A 228 6.75 -27.24 19.35
CA ALA A 228 5.77 -26.40 18.67
C ALA A 228 5.88 -24.92 19.08
N THR A 229 6.02 -24.65 20.37
CA THR A 229 6.23 -23.28 20.87
C THR A 229 7.56 -22.71 20.37
N TRP A 230 8.64 -23.51 20.35
CA TRP A 230 9.95 -23.08 19.87
C TRP A 230 9.96 -22.77 18.37
N ILE A 231 9.42 -23.66 17.53
CA ILE A 231 9.42 -23.47 16.07
C ILE A 231 8.57 -22.27 15.65
N ILE A 232 7.41 -22.05 16.30
CA ILE A 232 6.59 -20.86 16.06
C ILE A 232 7.33 -19.60 16.51
N ARG A 233 7.98 -19.62 17.69
CA ARG A 233 8.80 -18.47 18.13
C ARG A 233 9.93 -18.16 17.16
N ALA A 234 10.63 -19.19 16.67
CA ALA A 234 11.72 -19.03 15.70
C ALA A 234 11.20 -18.44 14.38
N LEU A 235 10.04 -18.90 13.91
CA LEU A 235 9.37 -18.37 12.72
C LEU A 235 9.00 -16.90 12.88
N LEU A 236 8.37 -16.52 14.01
CA LEU A 236 7.96 -15.14 14.29
C LEU A 236 9.14 -14.17 14.43
N ASN A 237 10.29 -14.66 14.87
CA ASN A 237 11.53 -13.88 14.98
C ASN A 237 12.32 -13.81 13.65
N SER A 238 11.79 -14.38 12.56
CA SER A 238 12.45 -14.40 11.24
C SER A 238 11.83 -13.38 10.27
N ARG A 239 12.45 -13.19 9.10
CA ARG A 239 11.86 -12.38 7.99
C ARG A 239 10.49 -12.90 7.55
N ILE A 240 10.27 -14.21 7.67
CA ILE A 240 8.98 -14.83 7.37
C ILE A 240 7.93 -14.42 8.41
N GLY A 241 8.30 -14.19 9.67
CA GLY A 241 7.40 -13.67 10.69
C GLY A 241 6.88 -12.27 10.38
N LEU A 242 7.76 -11.40 9.85
CA LEU A 242 7.36 -10.08 9.34
C LEU A 242 6.42 -10.22 8.14
N ALA A 243 6.73 -11.12 7.21
CA ALA A 243 5.88 -11.41 6.06
C ALA A 243 4.50 -11.97 6.45
N LEU A 244 4.43 -12.86 7.45
CA LEU A 244 3.17 -13.38 8.00
C LEU A 244 2.31 -12.26 8.57
N THR A 245 2.94 -11.35 9.33
CA THR A 245 2.25 -10.20 9.93
C THR A 245 1.76 -9.24 8.85
N ALA A 246 2.60 -8.93 7.87
CA ALA A 246 2.23 -8.07 6.73
C ALA A 246 1.07 -8.68 5.91
N VAL A 247 1.13 -9.99 5.60
CA VAL A 247 0.06 -10.69 4.87
C VAL A 247 -1.24 -10.74 5.66
N ARG A 248 -1.17 -10.86 7.00
CA ARG A 248 -2.36 -10.81 7.87
C ARG A 248 -3.00 -9.43 7.86
N ASP A 249 -2.18 -8.38 7.92
CA ASP A 249 -2.67 -7.01 8.06
C ASP A 249 -3.20 -6.47 6.71
N ASP A 250 -2.48 -6.70 5.61
CA ASP A 250 -2.92 -6.38 4.25
C ASP A 250 -2.13 -7.19 3.19
N ALA A 251 -2.75 -8.25 2.67
CA ALA A 251 -2.11 -9.15 1.72
C ALA A 251 -1.76 -8.49 0.38
N GLU A 252 -2.57 -7.53 -0.08
CA GLU A 252 -2.35 -6.82 -1.34
C GLU A 252 -1.15 -5.88 -1.20
N ALA A 253 -1.11 -5.09 -0.13
CA ALA A 253 0.02 -4.22 0.18
C ALA A 253 1.32 -4.99 0.45
N ALA A 254 1.25 -6.15 1.10
CA ALA A 254 2.40 -7.01 1.28
C ALA A 254 2.98 -7.47 -0.08
N GLY A 255 2.11 -7.77 -1.04
CA GLY A 255 2.48 -8.14 -2.41
C GLY A 255 3.23 -7.03 -3.15
N THR A 256 2.80 -5.77 -3.02
CA THR A 256 3.43 -4.63 -3.72
C THR A 256 4.84 -4.32 -3.23
N VAL A 257 5.16 -4.63 -1.97
CA VAL A 257 6.51 -4.50 -1.40
C VAL A 257 7.38 -5.75 -1.57
N GLY A 258 6.95 -6.70 -2.41
CA GLY A 258 7.75 -7.88 -2.80
C GLY A 258 7.58 -9.13 -1.91
N VAL A 259 6.58 -9.17 -1.02
CA VAL A 259 6.26 -10.39 -0.25
C VAL A 259 5.48 -11.36 -1.14
N ASP A 260 5.99 -12.59 -1.28
CA ASP A 260 5.26 -13.67 -1.95
C ASP A 260 4.14 -14.21 -1.04
N VAL A 261 2.97 -13.58 -1.12
CA VAL A 261 1.77 -13.88 -0.33
C VAL A 261 1.42 -15.37 -0.39
N ALA A 262 1.49 -15.97 -1.58
CA ALA A 262 1.11 -17.36 -1.80
C ALA A 262 2.05 -18.32 -1.06
N LYS A 263 3.36 -18.10 -1.12
CA LYS A 263 4.34 -18.89 -0.37
C LYS A 263 4.19 -18.74 1.14
N VAL A 264 3.90 -17.54 1.62
CA VAL A 264 3.70 -17.26 3.06
C VAL A 264 2.45 -17.99 3.57
N LYS A 265 1.33 -17.86 2.87
CA LYS A 265 0.08 -18.59 3.18
C LYS A 265 0.27 -20.10 3.11
N LEU A 266 0.94 -20.61 2.08
CA LEU A 266 1.28 -22.04 1.92
C LEU A 266 2.10 -22.56 3.12
N LEU A 267 3.15 -21.85 3.52
CA LEU A 267 3.99 -22.25 4.64
C LEU A 267 3.19 -22.33 5.95
N ALA A 268 2.36 -21.32 6.24
CA ALA A 268 1.50 -21.32 7.42
C ALA A 268 0.54 -22.52 7.40
N PHE A 269 -0.03 -22.84 6.23
CA PHE A 269 -0.95 -23.96 6.04
C PHE A 269 -0.29 -25.33 6.22
N VAL A 270 0.90 -25.53 5.65
CA VAL A 270 1.66 -26.79 5.77
C VAL A 270 2.14 -27.01 7.21
N LEU A 271 2.67 -25.97 7.87
CA LEU A 271 3.11 -26.07 9.26
C LEU A 271 1.93 -26.34 10.21
N SER A 272 0.77 -25.74 9.97
CA SER A 272 -0.45 -26.03 10.72
C SER A 272 -0.90 -27.48 10.56
N GLY A 273 -0.92 -27.99 9.31
CA GLY A 273 -1.26 -29.38 9.03
C GLY A 273 -0.29 -30.37 9.68
N ALA A 274 1.01 -30.07 9.67
CA ALA A 274 2.05 -30.87 10.31
C ALA A 274 1.86 -30.95 11.84
N LEU A 275 1.73 -29.80 12.51
CA LEU A 275 1.54 -29.72 13.96
C LEU A 275 0.23 -30.37 14.41
N THR A 276 -0.85 -30.16 13.65
CA THR A 276 -2.15 -30.81 13.91
C THR A 276 -2.03 -32.33 13.76
N GLY A 277 -1.34 -32.81 12.72
CA GLY A 277 -1.14 -34.24 12.52
C GLY A 277 -0.30 -34.92 13.60
N LEU A 278 0.76 -34.26 14.07
CA LEU A 278 1.57 -34.75 15.20
C LEU A 278 0.76 -34.81 16.50
N ALA A 279 -0.03 -33.78 16.81
CA ALA A 279 -0.88 -33.78 18.00
C ALA A 279 -1.99 -34.83 17.92
N ALA A 280 -2.62 -35.00 16.76
CA ALA A 280 -3.69 -35.99 16.54
C ALA A 280 -3.22 -37.43 16.63
N SER A 281 -2.06 -37.74 16.05
CA SER A 281 -1.47 -39.07 16.17
C SER A 281 -1.20 -39.42 17.63
N LEU A 282 -0.62 -38.51 18.42
CA LEU A 282 -0.44 -38.72 19.87
C LEU A 282 -1.77 -38.89 20.61
N PHE A 283 -2.80 -38.11 20.26
CA PHE A 283 -4.13 -38.19 20.88
C PHE A 283 -4.77 -39.58 20.72
N PHE A 284 -4.61 -40.22 19.56
CA PHE A 284 -5.26 -41.50 19.26
C PHE A 284 -4.46 -42.74 19.68
N VAL A 285 -3.26 -42.60 20.28
CA VAL A 285 -2.43 -43.76 20.69
C VAL A 285 -3.17 -44.69 21.67
N ASP A 286 -3.94 -44.13 22.59
CA ASP A 286 -4.70 -44.84 23.63
C ASP A 286 -6.20 -44.93 23.30
N ALA A 287 -6.59 -44.60 22.06
CA ALA A 287 -7.99 -44.66 21.66
C ALA A 287 -8.44 -46.12 21.46
N VAL A 288 -9.53 -46.49 22.13
CA VAL A 288 -10.15 -47.83 22.03
C VAL A 288 -10.53 -48.19 20.59
N SER A 289 -10.98 -47.20 19.83
CA SER A 289 -11.29 -47.32 18.41
C SER A 289 -11.25 -45.95 17.73
N LEU A 290 -10.56 -45.85 16.61
CA LEU A 290 -10.55 -44.68 15.74
C LEU A 290 -11.59 -44.87 14.63
N THR A 291 -12.70 -44.14 14.70
CA THR A 291 -13.77 -44.20 13.67
C THR A 291 -13.78 -42.95 12.79
N PRO A 292 -14.12 -43.05 11.49
CA PRO A 292 -14.15 -41.88 10.61
C PRO A 292 -15.03 -40.73 11.12
N PRO A 293 -16.25 -40.98 11.65
CA PRO A 293 -17.08 -39.91 12.23
C PRO A 293 -16.42 -39.18 13.40
N SER A 294 -15.62 -39.87 14.23
CA SER A 294 -14.89 -39.25 15.35
C SER A 294 -13.61 -38.51 14.92
N ALA A 295 -12.94 -39.00 13.88
CA ALA A 295 -11.66 -38.46 13.44
C ALA A 295 -11.80 -37.22 12.55
N PHE A 296 -12.87 -37.16 11.73
CA PHE A 296 -13.14 -36.08 10.78
C PHE A 296 -14.25 -35.13 11.23
N THR A 297 -14.68 -35.20 12.50
CA THR A 297 -15.72 -34.33 13.03
C THR A 297 -15.30 -32.86 13.04
N VAL A 298 -16.26 -31.97 12.76
CA VAL A 298 -16.08 -30.51 12.85
C VAL A 298 -15.78 -30.04 14.28
N PHE A 299 -16.07 -30.87 15.30
CA PHE A 299 -15.80 -30.53 16.69
C PHE A 299 -14.33 -30.24 16.97
N TRP A 300 -13.41 -30.90 16.26
CA TRP A 300 -11.97 -30.59 16.35
C TRP A 300 -11.68 -29.12 16.04
N SER A 301 -12.21 -28.60 14.94
CA SER A 301 -12.05 -27.19 14.58
C SER A 301 -12.65 -26.26 15.63
N ALA A 302 -13.81 -26.61 16.20
CA ALA A 302 -14.40 -25.83 17.28
C ALA A 302 -13.49 -25.77 18.52
N TYR A 303 -12.88 -26.89 18.90
CA TYR A 303 -11.92 -26.94 20.02
C TYR A 303 -10.68 -26.08 19.75
N PHE A 304 -10.13 -26.15 18.53
CA PHE A 304 -8.92 -25.40 18.18
C PHE A 304 -9.16 -23.89 18.22
N VAL A 305 -10.30 -23.48 17.66
CA VAL A 305 -10.77 -22.08 17.70
C VAL A 305 -10.93 -21.64 19.14
N PHE A 306 -11.63 -22.41 19.97
CA PHE A 306 -11.83 -22.05 21.38
C PHE A 306 -10.50 -21.89 22.13
N VAL A 307 -9.60 -22.87 22.01
CA VAL A 307 -8.29 -22.82 22.67
C VAL A 307 -7.49 -21.59 22.24
N ALA A 308 -7.42 -21.30 20.94
CA ALA A 308 -6.66 -20.14 20.46
C ALA A 308 -7.29 -18.81 20.91
N VAL A 309 -8.60 -18.69 20.76
CA VAL A 309 -9.37 -17.47 21.06
C VAL A 309 -9.40 -17.19 22.56
N ALA A 310 -9.79 -18.16 23.39
CA ALA A 310 -9.92 -17.99 24.83
C ALA A 310 -8.58 -17.69 25.49
N GLY A 311 -7.51 -18.31 24.99
CA GLY A 311 -6.15 -18.02 25.41
C GLY A 311 -5.65 -16.64 25.00
N GLY A 312 -5.96 -16.22 23.77
CA GLY A 312 -5.52 -14.95 23.18
C GLY A 312 -4.92 -15.20 21.80
N MET A 313 -5.73 -15.02 20.76
CA MET A 313 -5.33 -15.20 19.37
C MET A 313 -4.18 -14.24 19.00
N GLY A 314 -3.22 -14.70 18.20
CA GLY A 314 -2.03 -13.94 17.83
C GLY A 314 -0.96 -13.86 18.92
N SER A 315 -1.14 -14.52 20.07
CA SER A 315 -0.13 -14.61 21.13
C SER A 315 0.53 -15.98 21.20
N LEU A 316 1.80 -16.03 21.61
CA LEU A 316 2.55 -17.28 21.69
C LEU A 316 2.11 -18.10 22.91
N SER A 317 1.81 -17.45 24.04
CA SER A 317 1.34 -18.13 25.26
C SER A 317 -0.15 -18.43 25.26
N GLY A 318 -0.94 -17.80 24.37
CA GLY A 318 -2.38 -17.95 24.27
C GLY A 318 -2.83 -19.40 24.20
N PRO A 319 -2.39 -20.20 23.20
CA PRO A 319 -2.78 -21.60 23.07
C PRO A 319 -2.55 -22.46 24.33
N ILE A 320 -1.51 -22.19 25.12
CA ILE A 320 -1.22 -22.92 26.36
C ILE A 320 -2.27 -22.57 27.44
N VAL A 321 -2.55 -21.27 27.61
CA VAL A 321 -3.56 -20.79 28.57
C VAL A 321 -4.95 -21.25 28.15
N GLY A 322 -5.27 -21.16 26.86
CA GLY A 322 -6.54 -21.61 26.32
C GLY A 322 -6.75 -23.11 26.45
N ALA A 323 -5.70 -23.92 26.30
CA ALA A 323 -5.77 -25.36 26.50
C ALA A 323 -6.03 -25.71 27.97
N LEU A 324 -5.40 -24.98 28.90
CA LEU A 324 -5.69 -25.12 30.32
C LEU A 324 -7.17 -24.81 30.63
N ILE A 325 -7.68 -23.69 30.09
CA ILE A 325 -9.09 -23.29 30.25
C ILE A 325 -10.01 -24.35 29.67
N PHE A 326 -9.72 -24.81 28.44
CA PHE A 326 -10.48 -25.86 27.78
C PHE A 326 -10.52 -27.14 28.61
N VAL A 327 -9.37 -27.64 29.06
CA VAL A 327 -9.31 -28.87 29.87
C VAL A 327 -10.09 -28.71 31.18
N VAL A 328 -9.97 -27.57 31.87
CA VAL A 328 -10.74 -27.35 33.11
C VAL A 328 -12.23 -27.32 32.83
N ILE A 329 -12.66 -26.59 31.79
CA ILE A 329 -14.06 -26.45 31.41
C ILE A 329 -14.64 -27.79 30.96
N ASP A 330 -13.94 -28.51 30.09
CA ASP A 330 -14.33 -29.83 29.61
C ASP A 330 -14.52 -30.80 30.78
N ARG A 331 -13.58 -30.84 31.73
CA ARG A 331 -13.70 -31.68 32.93
C ARG A 331 -14.89 -31.31 33.82
N LEU A 332 -15.16 -30.03 34.00
CA LEU A 332 -16.31 -29.58 34.77
C LEU A 332 -17.62 -29.87 34.02
N LEU A 333 -17.72 -29.57 32.73
CA LEU A 333 -18.95 -29.73 31.96
C LEU A 333 -19.33 -31.19 31.72
N SER A 334 -18.36 -32.05 31.39
CA SER A 334 -18.59 -33.48 31.14
C SER A 334 -19.10 -34.23 32.38
N GLY A 335 -19.00 -33.65 33.58
CA GLY A 335 -19.56 -34.22 34.80
C GLY A 335 -21.02 -33.87 35.06
N TRP A 336 -21.59 -32.86 34.38
CA TRP A 336 -22.93 -32.32 34.69
C TRP A 336 -23.89 -32.30 33.50
N LEU A 337 -23.40 -32.39 32.24
CA LEU A 337 -24.21 -32.22 31.04
C LEU A 337 -23.94 -33.31 29.99
N ASP A 338 -25.01 -33.88 29.44
CA ASP A 338 -24.95 -34.87 28.36
C ASP A 338 -24.58 -34.27 26.98
N GLN A 339 -24.57 -32.93 26.84
CA GLN A 339 -24.30 -32.22 25.58
C GLN A 339 -23.29 -31.05 25.75
N PRO A 340 -22.01 -31.33 26.02
CA PRO A 340 -20.99 -30.31 26.33
C PRO A 340 -20.70 -29.33 25.18
N LEU A 341 -21.01 -29.70 23.94
CA LEU A 341 -20.69 -28.91 22.73
C LEU A 341 -21.49 -27.61 22.59
N LEU A 342 -22.78 -27.61 22.92
CA LEU A 342 -23.60 -26.40 22.83
C LEU A 342 -23.16 -25.38 23.88
N VAL A 343 -22.76 -25.86 25.06
CA VAL A 343 -22.23 -25.02 26.13
C VAL A 343 -20.83 -24.51 25.79
N LEU A 344 -19.96 -25.34 25.22
CA LEU A 344 -18.64 -24.91 24.78
C LEU A 344 -18.73 -23.87 23.66
N GLY A 345 -19.65 -24.04 22.71
CA GLY A 345 -19.93 -23.06 21.66
C GLY A 345 -20.43 -21.73 22.23
N LEU A 346 -21.40 -21.77 23.15
CA LEU A 346 -21.92 -20.59 23.83
C LEU A 346 -20.83 -19.90 24.69
N ALA A 347 -20.01 -20.68 25.40
CA ALA A 347 -18.88 -20.19 26.17
C ALA A 347 -17.82 -19.54 25.26
N SER A 348 -17.56 -20.12 24.09
CA SER A 348 -16.67 -19.54 23.07
C SER A 348 -17.18 -18.17 22.63
N VAL A 349 -18.47 -18.06 22.32
CA VAL A 349 -19.12 -16.79 21.93
C VAL A 349 -19.04 -15.78 23.07
N ILE A 350 -19.33 -16.18 24.31
CA ILE A 350 -19.21 -15.30 25.48
C ILE A 350 -17.78 -14.81 25.65
N VAL A 351 -16.78 -15.70 25.55
CA VAL A 351 -15.37 -15.34 25.67
C VAL A 351 -14.94 -14.41 24.53
N ILE A 352 -15.40 -14.63 23.30
CA ILE A 352 -15.14 -13.70 22.18
C ILE A 352 -15.74 -12.32 22.45
N LEU A 353 -16.97 -12.26 22.97
CA LEU A 353 -17.68 -11.00 23.20
C LEU A 353 -17.13 -10.22 24.41
N VAL A 354 -16.72 -10.93 25.47
CA VAL A 354 -16.31 -10.36 26.77
C VAL A 354 -14.78 -10.22 26.88
N LEU A 355 -14.02 -11.07 26.21
CA LEU A 355 -12.54 -11.12 26.24
C LEU A 355 -12.00 -11.24 24.80
N PRO A 356 -12.18 -10.24 23.93
CA PRO A 356 -11.80 -10.34 22.51
C PRO A 356 -10.29 -10.49 22.28
N ARG A 357 -9.46 -10.11 23.25
CA ARG A 357 -8.00 -10.36 23.25
C ARG A 357 -7.60 -11.64 24.02
N GLY A 358 -8.57 -12.43 24.46
CA GLY A 358 -8.40 -13.59 25.32
C GLY A 358 -7.84 -13.25 26.71
N VAL A 359 -7.59 -14.29 27.51
CA VAL A 359 -7.08 -14.14 28.88
C VAL A 359 -5.69 -13.53 28.91
N VAL A 360 -4.80 -13.88 27.98
CA VAL A 360 -3.44 -13.29 27.92
C VAL A 360 -3.52 -11.78 27.67
N GLY A 361 -4.34 -11.35 26.71
CA GLY A 361 -4.52 -9.92 26.43
C GLY A 361 -5.12 -9.15 27.61
N ALA A 362 -6.06 -9.75 28.33
CA ALA A 362 -6.62 -9.15 29.54
C ALA A 362 -5.59 -9.01 30.68
N LEU A 363 -4.71 -10.01 30.83
CA LEU A 363 -3.60 -9.95 31.80
C LEU A 363 -2.58 -8.86 31.43
N ASP A 364 -2.32 -8.66 30.14
CA ASP A 364 -1.41 -7.60 29.69
C ASP A 364 -1.99 -6.21 29.98
N VAL A 365 -3.30 -6.02 29.80
CA VAL A 365 -4.03 -4.81 30.21
C VAL A 365 -3.92 -4.59 31.73
N LEU A 366 -4.21 -5.62 32.54
CA LEU A 366 -4.13 -5.54 34.00
C LEU A 366 -2.70 -5.24 34.50
N ARG A 367 -1.68 -5.74 33.81
CA ARG A 367 -0.27 -5.49 34.13
C ARG A 367 0.20 -4.10 33.70
N GLY A 368 -0.40 -3.52 32.67
CA GLY A 368 -0.09 -2.19 32.14
C GLY A 368 -0.83 -1.04 32.83
N ALA A 369 -1.97 -1.32 33.45
CA ALA A 369 -2.84 -0.31 34.06
C ALA A 369 -2.23 0.32 35.33
N ARG A 370 -2.42 1.64 35.50
CA ARG A 370 -1.92 2.41 36.66
C ARG A 370 -2.72 2.14 37.93
N ASP A 371 -4.01 1.82 37.81
CA ASP A 371 -4.90 1.49 38.93
C ASP A 371 -6.01 0.50 38.52
N ALA A 372 -6.73 -0.05 39.50
CA ALA A 372 -7.79 -1.03 39.25
C ALA A 372 -8.95 -0.44 38.42
N ARG A 373 -9.27 0.85 38.57
CA ARG A 373 -10.37 1.50 37.85
C ARG A 373 -10.07 1.67 36.36
N SER A 374 -8.85 2.06 36.01
CA SER A 374 -8.39 2.14 34.62
C SER A 374 -8.36 0.77 33.95
N ALA A 375 -7.87 -0.26 34.66
CA ALA A 375 -7.87 -1.63 34.14
C ALA A 375 -9.28 -2.16 33.86
N TRP A 376 -10.23 -1.98 34.79
CA TRP A 376 -11.62 -2.41 34.62
C TRP A 376 -12.31 -1.66 33.48
N ARG A 377 -12.00 -0.38 33.31
CA ARG A 377 -12.57 0.45 32.26
C ARG A 377 -12.06 0.04 30.87
N GLU A 378 -10.76 -0.17 30.73
CA GLU A 378 -10.11 -0.60 29.48
C GLU A 378 -10.54 -2.03 29.08
N LEU A 379 -10.72 -2.94 30.05
CA LEU A 379 -11.28 -4.28 29.82
C LEU A 379 -12.75 -4.22 29.40
N PHE A 380 -13.56 -3.35 30.01
CA PHE A 380 -14.97 -3.21 29.67
C PHE A 380 -15.18 -2.56 28.30
N GLU A 381 -14.47 -1.46 28.01
CA GLU A 381 -14.51 -0.76 26.72
C GLU A 381 -13.98 -1.62 25.57
N ALA A 382 -13.05 -2.54 25.83
CA ALA A 382 -12.57 -3.49 24.83
C ALA A 382 -13.60 -4.57 24.45
N THR A 383 -14.72 -4.73 25.17
CA THR A 383 -15.71 -5.77 24.87
C THR A 383 -16.61 -5.39 23.68
N ALA A 384 -16.95 -6.37 22.84
CA ALA A 384 -17.91 -6.16 21.74
C ALA A 384 -19.31 -5.75 22.26
N LEU A 385 -19.61 -6.11 23.51
CA LEU A 385 -20.83 -5.71 24.21
C LEU A 385 -20.83 -4.21 24.57
N ALA A 386 -19.69 -3.64 24.96
CA ALA A 386 -19.56 -2.21 25.22
C ALA A 386 -19.67 -1.39 23.94
N ASP A 387 -19.14 -1.86 22.79
CA ASP A 387 -19.35 -1.20 21.50
C ASP A 387 -20.84 -1.26 21.08
N LEU A 388 -21.51 -2.41 21.23
CA LEU A 388 -22.94 -2.54 20.95
C LEU A 388 -23.81 -1.65 21.86
N ILE A 389 -23.52 -1.61 23.16
CA ILE A 389 -24.21 -0.73 24.12
C ILE A 389 -23.88 0.75 23.84
N GLY A 390 -22.65 1.06 23.43
CA GLY A 390 -22.23 2.39 23.00
C GLY A 390 -22.96 2.85 21.75
N ARG A 391 -23.13 1.99 20.75
CA ARG A 391 -23.92 2.25 19.54
C ARG A 391 -25.40 2.48 19.86
N LEU A 392 -25.98 1.71 20.77
CA LEU A 392 -27.37 1.88 21.20
C LEU A 392 -27.57 3.08 22.16
N GLY A 393 -26.53 3.51 22.86
CA GLY A 393 -26.54 4.64 23.79
C GLY A 393 -26.18 6.00 23.20
N ARG A 394 -25.71 6.06 21.95
CA ARG A 394 -25.13 7.24 21.29
C ARG A 394 -26.11 8.36 20.87
N HIS A 395 -27.33 8.36 21.40
CA HIS A 395 -28.28 9.48 21.28
C HIS A 395 -28.44 10.28 22.59
N ARG A 396 -27.35 10.51 23.35
CA ARG A 396 -27.40 11.41 24.51
C ARG A 396 -26.62 12.71 24.29
N ARG A 397 -27.41 13.75 24.03
CA ARG A 397 -27.16 15.19 24.19
C ARG A 397 -25.74 15.65 23.81
N ALA A 398 -25.59 16.01 22.53
CA ALA A 398 -24.63 17.03 22.14
C ALA A 398 -24.78 18.23 23.09
N ARG A 399 -23.67 18.68 23.68
CA ARG A 399 -23.64 20.00 24.31
C ARG A 399 -23.77 21.01 23.16
N ASP A 400 -24.70 21.96 23.27
CA ASP A 400 -24.88 23.09 22.34
C ASP A 400 -23.69 24.10 22.33
N GLY A 401 -22.46 23.64 22.61
CA GLY A 401 -21.25 24.46 22.69
C GLY A 401 -20.22 24.04 21.65
N ASN A 402 -19.55 25.02 21.04
CA ASN A 402 -18.42 24.82 20.13
C ASN A 402 -17.32 23.95 20.78
N ALA A 403 -17.03 22.78 20.21
CA ALA A 403 -16.03 21.85 20.73
C ALA A 403 -14.59 22.36 20.57
N VAL A 404 -14.30 23.14 19.53
CA VAL A 404 -12.96 23.71 19.27
C VAL A 404 -12.70 24.92 20.16
N VAL A 405 -11.61 24.89 20.93
CA VAL A 405 -11.26 25.96 21.88
C VAL A 405 -9.95 26.66 21.59
N ALA A 406 -9.13 26.07 20.72
CA ALA A 406 -7.93 26.70 20.16
C ALA A 406 -7.54 26.01 18.85
N ALA A 407 -6.81 26.70 17.99
CA ALA A 407 -6.31 26.16 16.74
C ALA A 407 -4.95 26.78 16.40
N PHE A 408 -3.93 25.95 16.15
CA PHE A 408 -2.55 26.39 15.94
C PHE A 408 -1.94 25.77 14.68
N LEU A 409 -1.32 26.62 13.87
CA LEU A 409 -0.42 26.25 12.79
C LEU A 409 1.01 26.37 13.32
N VAL A 410 1.78 25.29 13.26
CA VAL A 410 3.15 25.26 13.80
C VAL A 410 4.12 24.49 12.91
N PRO A 411 5.41 24.85 12.87
CA PRO A 411 6.35 24.25 11.94
C PRO A 411 6.84 22.87 12.38
N GLY A 412 6.85 21.88 11.48
CA GLY A 412 7.27 20.51 11.78
C GLY A 412 8.80 20.29 11.85
N THR A 413 9.59 21.31 11.54
CA THR A 413 11.08 21.21 11.56
C THR A 413 11.62 21.09 12.99
N PRO A 414 12.60 20.21 13.24
CA PRO A 414 13.18 20.02 14.58
C PRO A 414 14.24 21.07 14.93
N LEU A 415 14.68 21.88 13.96
CA LEU A 415 15.82 22.79 14.13
C LEU A 415 15.65 23.82 15.27
N PRO A 416 14.48 24.45 15.49
CA PRO A 416 14.27 25.31 16.65
C PRO A 416 14.40 24.60 18.01
N LEU A 417 14.14 23.30 18.06
CA LEU A 417 14.28 22.49 19.28
C LEU A 417 15.72 22.03 19.49
N LEU A 418 16.40 21.59 18.42
CA LEU A 418 17.77 21.04 18.47
C LEU A 418 18.86 22.11 18.59
N ARG A 419 18.65 23.29 17.99
CA ARG A 419 19.62 24.40 17.97
C ARG A 419 18.97 25.72 18.39
N PRO A 420 18.60 25.86 19.68
CA PRO A 420 17.95 27.06 20.20
C PRO A 420 18.89 28.29 20.28
N ASP A 421 20.18 28.10 20.03
CA ASP A 421 21.22 29.11 19.99
C ASP A 421 21.24 29.92 18.69
N ALA A 422 20.69 29.38 17.59
CA ALA A 422 20.54 30.10 16.33
C ALA A 422 19.49 31.22 16.46
N PRO A 423 19.82 32.51 16.22
CA PRO A 423 18.92 33.63 16.49
C PRO A 423 17.57 33.55 15.76
N GLY A 424 17.58 33.18 14.47
CA GLY A 424 16.36 33.05 13.66
C GLY A 424 15.42 31.94 14.18
N TRP A 425 16.00 30.79 14.56
CA TRP A 425 15.23 29.64 15.05
C TRP A 425 14.76 29.83 16.49
N LYS A 426 15.53 30.56 17.31
CA LYS A 426 15.13 30.96 18.65
C LYS A 426 13.83 31.77 18.64
N THR A 427 13.62 32.65 17.65
CA THR A 427 12.38 33.42 17.49
C THR A 427 11.18 32.49 17.31
N LEU A 428 11.31 31.43 16.51
CA LEU A 428 10.25 30.43 16.33
C LEU A 428 10.02 29.63 17.60
N LEU A 429 11.08 29.27 18.33
CA LEU A 429 10.97 28.60 19.62
C LEU A 429 10.23 29.46 20.67
N ASP A 430 10.52 30.76 20.71
CA ASP A 430 9.82 31.71 21.59
C ASP A 430 8.36 31.89 21.18
N GLY A 431 8.07 31.86 19.87
CA GLY A 431 6.71 31.79 19.33
C GLY A 431 5.96 30.55 19.81
N TYR A 432 6.58 29.37 19.74
CA TYR A 432 6.05 28.12 20.30
C TYR A 432 5.72 28.24 21.79
N ARG A 433 6.61 28.85 22.58
CA ARG A 433 6.38 29.07 24.03
C ARG A 433 5.22 30.04 24.30
N GLU A 434 4.98 31.01 23.43
CA GLU A 434 3.79 31.86 23.53
C GLU A 434 2.51 31.09 23.15
N ALA A 435 2.54 30.32 22.06
CA ALA A 435 1.44 29.45 21.64
C ALA A 435 1.08 28.42 22.71
N ALA A 436 2.07 27.76 23.33
CA ALA A 436 1.87 26.82 24.43
C ALA A 436 1.17 27.46 25.63
N ARG A 437 1.53 28.71 25.98
CA ARG A 437 0.83 29.47 27.04
C ARG A 437 -0.61 29.83 26.66
N SER A 438 -0.88 30.11 25.37
CA SER A 438 -2.25 30.34 24.90
C SER A 438 -3.08 29.04 24.96
N LEU A 439 -2.51 27.94 24.46
CA LEU A 439 -3.09 26.60 24.51
C LEU A 439 -3.37 26.15 25.96
N GLU A 440 -2.50 26.50 26.92
CA GLU A 440 -2.72 26.20 28.34
C GLU A 440 -3.96 26.92 28.87
N LYS A 441 -4.14 28.22 28.54
CA LYS A 441 -5.30 29.03 28.93
C LYS A 441 -6.60 28.53 28.29
N ALA A 442 -6.54 28.04 27.06
CA ALA A 442 -7.70 27.49 26.36
C ALA A 442 -8.26 26.23 27.05
N ARG A 443 -7.44 25.49 27.80
CA ARG A 443 -7.82 24.26 28.52
C ARG A 443 -8.58 23.22 27.66
N PRO A 444 -8.05 22.81 26.49
CA PRO A 444 -8.56 21.63 25.78
C PRO A 444 -8.33 20.35 26.60
N ASP A 445 -9.21 19.39 26.38
CA ASP A 445 -9.11 18.02 26.90
C ASP A 445 -8.19 17.17 26.02
N VAL A 446 -8.13 17.43 24.71
CA VAL A 446 -7.36 16.65 23.73
C VAL A 446 -6.80 17.54 22.61
N LEU A 447 -5.66 17.14 22.05
CA LEU A 447 -5.03 17.80 20.90
C LEU A 447 -5.24 16.96 19.63
N LEU A 448 -5.97 17.50 18.65
CA LEU A 448 -6.17 16.87 17.34
C LEU A 448 -5.04 17.31 16.41
N VAL A 449 -4.09 16.41 16.15
CA VAL A 449 -2.84 16.71 15.43
C VAL A 449 -2.86 16.09 14.04
N TYR A 450 -2.56 16.93 13.04
CA TYR A 450 -2.27 16.51 11.67
C TYR A 450 -0.87 17.00 11.31
N SER A 451 0.00 16.10 10.89
CA SER A 451 1.38 16.43 10.49
C SER A 451 1.62 16.12 9.02
N THR A 452 2.21 17.07 8.30
CA THR A 452 2.62 16.88 6.89
C THR A 452 3.62 15.74 6.72
N GLN A 453 4.39 15.43 7.76
CA GLN A 453 5.45 14.42 7.72
C GLN A 453 4.96 13.01 8.09
N TRP A 454 3.73 12.87 8.61
CA TRP A 454 3.19 11.54 8.90
C TRP A 454 2.46 10.95 7.68
N ILE A 455 3.21 10.30 6.80
CA ILE A 455 2.71 9.91 5.48
C ILE A 455 1.89 8.60 5.51
N ALA A 456 0.74 8.60 4.82
CA ALA A 456 -0.03 7.41 4.47
C ALA A 456 -0.29 7.36 2.94
N VAL A 457 -0.41 6.15 2.39
CA VAL A 457 -0.56 5.92 0.94
C VAL A 457 -1.70 4.97 0.56
N LEU A 458 -2.30 4.27 1.54
CA LEU A 458 -3.43 3.39 1.31
C LEU A 458 -4.66 4.03 1.97
N ASP A 459 -5.05 3.49 3.12
CA ASP A 459 -6.12 4.03 3.94
C ASP A 459 -5.59 5.16 4.85
N GLN A 460 -6.51 5.97 5.36
CA GLN A 460 -6.19 6.97 6.38
C GLN A 460 -5.79 6.28 7.69
N LEU A 461 -4.70 6.73 8.31
CA LEU A 461 -4.19 6.13 9.55
C LEU A 461 -4.50 7.03 10.75
N TRP A 462 -4.90 6.38 11.84
CA TRP A 462 -5.10 7.00 13.15
C TRP A 462 -4.30 6.25 14.21
N GLN A 463 -3.57 6.98 15.05
CA GLN A 463 -2.79 6.37 16.13
C GLN A 463 -3.72 5.94 17.25
N THR A 464 -3.66 4.67 17.64
CA THR A 464 -4.53 4.09 18.69
C THR A 464 -3.76 3.39 19.80
N ARG A 465 -2.42 3.42 19.78
CA ARG A 465 -1.61 2.97 20.92
C ARG A 465 -1.73 3.97 22.08
N PRO A 466 -2.25 3.59 23.26
CA PRO A 466 -2.55 4.54 24.34
C PRO A 466 -1.37 5.39 24.82
N ARG A 467 -0.14 4.89 24.65
CA ARG A 467 1.07 5.63 24.99
C ARG A 467 2.19 5.29 24.01
N VAL A 468 2.78 6.31 23.42
CA VAL A 468 3.91 6.18 22.49
C VAL A 468 5.14 6.85 23.09
N ARG A 469 6.27 6.17 23.02
CA ARG A 469 7.54 6.67 23.55
C ARG A 469 8.70 6.15 22.74
N GLY A 470 9.76 6.93 22.67
CA GLY A 470 10.97 6.55 21.96
C GLY A 470 12.00 7.66 21.87
N ILE A 471 13.01 7.38 21.07
CA ILE A 471 14.00 8.35 20.63
C ILE A 471 13.94 8.28 19.10
N HIS A 472 13.63 9.41 18.48
CA HIS A 472 13.59 9.57 17.03
C HIS A 472 14.83 10.33 16.59
N VAL A 473 15.38 9.97 15.43
CA VAL A 473 16.47 10.68 14.80
C VAL A 473 15.97 11.11 13.44
N ASP A 474 15.91 12.42 13.21
CA ASP A 474 15.44 12.95 11.94
C ASP A 474 16.42 12.59 10.82
N GLU A 475 15.91 12.09 9.70
CA GLU A 475 16.74 11.61 8.60
C GLU A 475 17.59 12.71 7.95
N ASN A 476 17.11 13.96 7.91
CA ASN A 476 17.82 15.11 7.35
C ASN A 476 18.68 15.80 8.41
N TRP A 477 18.17 15.91 9.62
CA TRP A 477 18.75 16.72 10.69
C TRP A 477 19.47 15.92 11.78
N HIS A 478 19.78 14.65 11.53
CA HIS A 478 20.46 13.74 12.45
C HIS A 478 21.74 14.32 13.08
N ALA A 479 22.47 15.16 12.33
CA ALA A 479 23.69 15.81 12.81
C ALA A 479 23.46 16.78 13.99
N PHE A 480 22.22 17.26 14.17
CA PHE A 480 21.85 18.22 15.22
C PHE A 480 21.32 17.54 16.50
N GLY A 481 21.12 16.22 16.49
CA GLY A 481 20.83 15.42 17.68
C GLY A 481 19.53 14.62 17.63
N ASP A 482 19.16 14.08 18.79
CA ASP A 482 18.06 13.13 18.96
C ASP A 482 16.80 13.81 19.51
N LEU A 483 15.64 13.29 19.12
CA LEU A 483 14.31 13.76 19.56
C LEU A 483 13.66 12.70 20.46
N ALA A 484 13.80 12.87 21.77
CA ALA A 484 13.07 12.04 22.73
C ALA A 484 11.59 12.43 22.77
N TYR A 485 10.71 11.43 22.87
CA TYR A 485 9.27 11.66 23.02
C TYR A 485 8.62 10.63 23.95
N ASP A 486 7.60 11.08 24.69
CA ASP A 486 6.74 10.25 25.54
C ASP A 486 5.41 10.98 25.69
N PHE A 487 4.38 10.51 25.00
CA PHE A 487 3.05 11.11 25.09
C PHE A 487 1.91 10.10 25.00
N ASP A 488 0.78 10.48 25.59
CA ASP A 488 -0.45 9.69 25.65
C ASP A 488 -1.34 9.97 24.43
N ILE A 489 -2.09 8.96 24.00
CA ILE A 489 -3.02 9.01 22.87
C ILE A 489 -4.45 8.78 23.39
N ASP A 490 -5.40 9.60 22.94
CA ASP A 490 -6.82 9.39 23.19
C ASP A 490 -7.34 8.33 22.21
N ALA A 491 -7.07 7.06 22.53
CA ALA A 491 -7.39 5.93 21.66
C ALA A 491 -8.91 5.78 21.44
N GLU A 492 -9.74 6.19 22.42
CA GLU A 492 -11.20 6.18 22.31
C GLU A 492 -11.67 7.18 21.24
N LEU A 493 -11.15 8.41 21.26
CA LEU A 493 -11.48 9.40 20.25
C LEU A 493 -10.91 9.04 18.87
N ALA A 494 -9.67 8.53 18.82
CA ALA A 494 -9.07 8.05 17.57
C ALA A 494 -9.88 6.91 16.95
N GLN A 495 -10.37 5.96 17.77
CA GLN A 495 -11.22 4.87 17.30
C GLN A 495 -12.57 5.38 16.79
N ALA A 496 -13.20 6.35 17.48
CA ALA A 496 -14.42 6.96 16.98
C ALA A 496 -14.23 7.64 15.62
N CYS A 497 -13.07 8.29 15.40
CA CYS A 497 -12.72 8.85 14.10
C CYS A 497 -12.59 7.78 13.02
N ILE A 498 -11.96 6.63 13.33
CA ILE A 498 -11.88 5.49 12.40
C ILE A 498 -13.27 4.99 12.04
N ASP A 499 -14.11 4.71 13.04
CA ASP A 499 -15.44 4.12 12.86
C ASP A 499 -16.38 4.99 12.03
N GLN A 500 -16.21 6.31 12.08
CA GLN A 500 -17.02 7.28 11.33
C GLN A 500 -16.34 7.79 10.04
N SER A 501 -15.12 7.33 9.72
CA SER A 501 -14.40 7.82 8.52
C SER A 501 -15.11 7.47 7.22
N ASP A 502 -15.83 6.34 7.19
CA ASP A 502 -16.63 5.93 6.02
C ASP A 502 -17.73 6.96 5.69
N ASP A 503 -18.26 7.69 6.69
CA ASP A 503 -19.29 8.70 6.50
C ASP A 503 -18.80 9.91 5.66
N VAL A 504 -17.49 10.13 5.63
CA VAL A 504 -16.85 11.16 4.78
C VAL A 504 -16.17 10.58 3.55
N GLY A 505 -16.43 9.30 3.24
CA GLY A 505 -15.88 8.58 2.09
C GLY A 505 -14.40 8.24 2.22
N VAL A 506 -13.89 8.10 3.45
CA VAL A 506 -12.49 7.79 3.73
C VAL A 506 -12.39 6.44 4.43
N ARG A 507 -11.71 5.48 3.81
CA ARG A 507 -11.33 4.26 4.53
C ARG A 507 -10.24 4.60 5.55
N SER A 508 -10.42 4.13 6.78
CA SER A 508 -9.49 4.36 7.88
C SER A 508 -9.05 3.06 8.56
N LYS A 509 -7.81 3.02 9.06
CA LYS A 509 -7.27 1.92 9.84
C LYS A 509 -6.57 2.41 11.12
N PRO A 510 -6.63 1.65 12.22
CA PRO A 510 -5.84 1.93 13.42
C PRO A 510 -4.37 1.54 13.20
N VAL A 511 -3.45 2.35 13.71
CA VAL A 511 -2.07 1.91 13.96
C VAL A 511 -1.83 1.73 15.45
N ASN A 512 -1.41 0.54 15.86
CA ASN A 512 -1.13 0.21 17.26
C ASN A 512 0.05 -0.77 17.37
N TYR A 513 1.20 -0.36 16.86
CA TYR A 513 2.41 -1.15 16.88
C TYR A 513 3.38 -0.60 17.92
N ASP A 514 4.08 -1.49 18.63
CA ASP A 514 5.20 -1.05 19.44
C ASP A 514 6.30 -0.50 18.53
N ARG A 515 6.87 0.66 18.90
CA ARG A 515 7.89 1.37 18.12
C ARG A 515 7.45 1.80 16.71
N PHE A 516 6.15 2.04 16.51
CA PHE A 516 5.68 2.71 15.31
C PHE A 516 6.42 4.06 15.12
N PRO A 517 6.92 4.37 13.90
CA PRO A 517 7.70 5.57 13.64
C PRO A 517 6.80 6.80 13.63
N ILE A 518 6.62 7.43 14.79
CA ILE A 518 6.04 8.78 14.87
C ILE A 518 6.99 9.74 14.13
N ASP A 519 6.42 10.60 13.29
CA ASP A 519 7.14 11.58 12.49
C ASP A 519 7.75 12.72 13.33
N THR A 520 8.79 13.37 12.79
CA THR A 520 9.47 14.50 13.43
C THR A 520 8.52 15.62 13.81
N GLY A 521 7.63 16.04 12.91
CA GLY A 521 6.72 17.15 13.12
C GLY A 521 5.81 16.94 14.34
N THR A 522 5.17 15.78 14.43
CA THR A 522 4.35 15.42 15.60
C THR A 522 5.16 15.47 16.89
N ILE A 523 6.39 14.94 16.89
CA ILE A 523 7.26 14.93 18.07
C ILE A 523 7.63 16.36 18.50
N VAL A 524 8.01 17.21 17.55
CA VAL A 524 8.36 18.62 17.80
C VAL A 524 7.17 19.38 18.37
N ALA A 525 6.00 19.26 17.72
CA ALA A 525 4.78 19.92 18.17
C ALA A 525 4.36 19.43 19.56
N ALA A 526 4.42 18.13 19.83
CA ALA A 526 4.11 17.56 21.13
C ALA A 526 5.05 18.09 22.23
N ASN A 527 6.36 18.08 21.99
CA ASN A 527 7.35 18.53 22.96
C ASN A 527 7.26 20.05 23.26
N LEU A 528 6.94 20.87 22.26
CA LEU A 528 6.92 22.33 22.41
C LEU A 528 5.56 22.91 22.85
N LEU A 529 4.44 22.35 22.37
CA LEU A 529 3.10 22.83 22.74
C LEU A 529 2.51 22.09 23.95
N ASN A 530 2.88 20.83 24.15
CA ASN A 530 2.32 19.96 25.19
C ASN A 530 3.43 19.29 26.02
N PRO A 531 4.34 20.09 26.62
CA PRO A 531 5.44 19.53 27.40
C PRO A 531 4.91 18.62 28.51
N GLU A 532 5.63 17.53 28.78
CA GLU A 532 5.26 16.50 29.77
C GLU A 532 3.97 15.71 29.45
N SER A 533 3.43 15.83 28.23
CA SER A 533 2.20 15.13 27.81
C SER A 533 1.02 15.38 28.74
N ARG A 534 0.77 16.64 29.10
CA ARG A 534 -0.32 17.03 30.02
C ARG A 534 -1.72 16.70 29.49
N ARG A 535 -1.85 16.56 28.17
CA ARG A 535 -3.09 16.23 27.46
C ARG A 535 -2.81 15.12 26.44
N PRO A 536 -3.75 14.18 26.24
CA PRO A 536 -3.60 13.17 25.20
C PRO A 536 -3.70 13.81 23.80
N LEU A 537 -3.08 13.15 22.83
CA LEU A 537 -3.14 13.52 21.41
C LEU A 537 -4.06 12.55 20.66
N VAL A 538 -4.65 13.03 19.57
CA VAL A 538 -5.21 12.18 18.50
C VAL A 538 -4.45 12.55 17.25
N LEU A 539 -3.78 11.56 16.66
CA LEU A 539 -2.98 11.78 15.46
C LEU A 539 -3.77 11.29 14.25
N ALA A 540 -3.85 12.14 13.22
CA ALA A 540 -4.29 11.77 11.88
C ALA A 540 -3.13 11.86 10.89
N SER A 541 -2.92 10.81 10.07
CA SER A 541 -1.88 10.82 9.05
C SER A 541 -2.19 11.81 7.91
N ASN A 542 -1.15 12.33 7.28
CA ASN A 542 -1.21 12.93 5.96
C ASN A 542 -1.25 11.84 4.88
N ASN A 543 -2.44 11.49 4.39
CA ASN A 543 -2.56 10.63 3.21
C ASN A 543 -2.22 11.42 1.94
N LEU A 544 -1.27 10.93 1.13
CA LEU A 544 -0.79 11.62 -0.07
C LEU A 544 -1.87 11.83 -1.13
N TYR A 545 -2.86 10.93 -1.19
CA TYR A 545 -3.94 10.98 -2.17
C TYR A 545 -5.12 11.84 -1.72
N HIS A 546 -5.12 12.34 -0.48
CA HIS A 546 -6.13 13.25 0.00
C HIS A 546 -5.80 14.69 -0.42
N ASP A 547 -6.79 15.37 -1.01
CA ASP A 547 -6.72 16.81 -1.26
C ASP A 547 -6.99 17.63 0.03
N GLY A 548 -6.84 18.94 -0.06
CA GLY A 548 -7.12 19.85 1.05
C GLY A 548 -8.57 19.79 1.53
N ALA A 549 -9.52 19.68 0.61
CA ALA A 549 -10.94 19.64 0.93
C ALA A 549 -11.32 18.39 1.73
N LEU A 550 -10.83 17.21 1.33
CA LEU A 550 -11.01 15.95 2.04
C LEU A 550 -10.31 15.99 3.41
N THR A 551 -9.11 16.58 3.48
CA THR A 551 -8.39 16.79 4.75
C THR A 551 -9.20 17.66 5.71
N GLY A 552 -9.82 18.74 5.22
CA GLY A 552 -10.71 19.59 6.00
C GLY A 552 -11.98 18.87 6.47
N ARG A 553 -12.58 17.99 5.64
CA ARG A 553 -13.71 17.14 6.05
C ARG A 553 -13.31 16.15 7.14
N LEU A 554 -12.12 15.56 7.04
CA LEU A 554 -11.59 14.65 8.06
C LEU A 554 -11.37 15.37 9.41
N ALA A 555 -10.91 16.63 9.37
CA ALA A 555 -10.80 17.46 10.57
C ALA A 555 -12.16 17.74 11.20
N ALA A 556 -13.16 18.10 10.38
CA ALA A 556 -14.52 18.34 10.84
C ALA A 556 -15.15 17.08 11.48
N LEU A 557 -14.92 15.90 10.89
CA LEU A 557 -15.31 14.62 11.46
C LEU A 557 -14.68 14.40 12.84
N ALA A 558 -13.38 14.64 12.98
CA ALA A 558 -12.68 14.45 14.25
C ALA A 558 -13.21 15.39 15.35
N VAL A 559 -13.52 16.64 14.99
CA VAL A 559 -14.16 17.61 15.88
C VAL A 559 -15.56 17.15 16.29
N GLN A 560 -16.34 16.61 15.35
CA GLN A 560 -17.67 16.05 15.63
C GLN A 560 -17.57 14.87 16.60
N CYS A 561 -16.70 13.90 16.33
CA CYS A 561 -16.45 12.76 17.22
C CYS A 561 -16.11 13.23 18.65
N ALA A 562 -15.28 14.27 18.78
CA ALA A 562 -14.92 14.83 20.06
C ALA A 562 -16.11 15.54 20.75
N ALA A 563 -16.93 16.26 19.99
CA ALA A 563 -18.13 16.93 20.49
C ALA A 563 -19.16 15.93 21.03
N GLU A 564 -19.35 14.80 20.33
CA GLU A 564 -20.20 13.68 20.75
C GLU A 564 -19.71 13.06 22.07
N GLN A 565 -18.39 13.06 22.30
CA GLN A 565 -17.77 12.63 23.55
C GLN A 565 -17.69 13.75 24.61
N GLY A 566 -18.20 14.95 24.33
CA GLY A 566 -18.18 16.09 25.24
C GLY A 566 -16.79 16.68 25.51
N LYS A 567 -15.81 16.42 24.63
CA LYS A 567 -14.41 16.84 24.74
C LYS A 567 -14.18 18.21 24.10
N ARG A 568 -13.40 19.06 24.76
CA ARG A 568 -12.89 20.34 24.24
C ARG A 568 -11.61 20.07 23.47
N VAL A 569 -11.53 20.46 22.20
CA VAL A 569 -10.40 20.14 21.33
C VAL A 569 -9.55 21.37 21.02
N ALA A 570 -8.24 21.16 20.92
CA ALA A 570 -7.38 22.09 20.20
C ALA A 570 -6.87 21.44 18.91
N LEU A 571 -7.04 22.13 17.79
CA LEU A 571 -6.58 21.69 16.48
C LEU A 571 -5.12 22.10 16.27
N ILE A 572 -4.27 21.17 15.86
CA ILE A 572 -2.85 21.41 15.61
C ILE A 572 -2.53 20.97 14.19
N GLY A 573 -2.21 21.92 13.32
CA GLY A 573 -1.70 21.69 11.98
C GLY A 573 -0.19 21.84 11.99
N VAL A 574 0.53 20.76 11.74
CA VAL A 574 2.00 20.72 11.79
C VAL A 574 2.56 20.66 10.38
N GLY A 575 3.31 21.69 9.99
CA GLY A 575 3.90 21.81 8.66
C GLY A 575 4.59 23.15 8.44
N GLY A 576 5.47 23.21 7.45
CA GLY A 576 6.14 24.44 7.02
C GLY A 576 5.24 25.39 6.21
N LEU A 577 5.79 26.56 5.88
CA LEU A 577 5.22 27.49 4.92
C LEU A 577 5.83 27.23 3.54
N SER A 578 6.66 28.13 3.01
CA SER A 578 7.37 27.93 1.75
C SER A 578 8.39 26.79 1.86
N GLY A 579 8.42 25.90 0.88
CA GLY A 579 9.21 24.65 0.94
C GLY A 579 10.60 24.73 0.32
N ALA A 580 11.05 25.89 -0.14
CA ALA A 580 12.39 26.05 -0.70
C ALA A 580 13.45 25.96 0.42
N VAL A 581 14.36 25.01 0.33
CA VAL A 581 15.43 24.80 1.33
C VAL A 581 16.82 25.04 0.72
N HIS A 582 17.78 25.44 1.56
CA HIS A 582 19.18 25.52 1.15
C HIS A 582 19.72 24.12 0.83
N ARG A 583 20.24 23.94 -0.39
CA ARG A 583 20.81 22.67 -0.89
C ARG A 583 22.30 22.48 -0.57
N ARG A 584 22.85 23.39 0.21
CA ARG A 584 24.23 23.36 0.73
C ARG A 584 24.17 23.51 2.24
N GLU A 585 25.22 23.08 2.91
CA GLU A 585 25.39 23.40 4.32
C GLU A 585 25.51 24.92 4.49
N ILE A 586 24.83 25.43 5.52
CA ILE A 586 24.86 26.84 5.93
C ILE A 586 25.23 26.91 7.40
N ASP A 587 25.76 28.06 7.84
CA ASP A 587 25.82 28.37 9.27
C ASP A 587 24.38 28.66 9.76
N PRO A 588 23.85 27.92 10.75
CA PRO A 588 22.55 28.23 11.36
C PRO A 588 22.36 29.68 11.80
N ALA A 589 23.44 30.39 12.16
CA ALA A 589 23.37 31.78 12.58
C ALA A 589 23.11 32.76 11.40
N GLU A 590 23.41 32.34 10.18
CA GLU A 590 23.28 33.13 8.94
C GLU A 590 22.09 32.69 8.07
N ASP A 591 21.19 31.86 8.61
CA ASP A 591 20.04 31.34 7.87
C ASP A 591 19.11 32.46 7.36
N SER A 592 18.66 32.29 6.12
CA SER A 592 17.82 33.23 5.38
C SER A 592 16.82 32.46 4.53
N PHE A 593 15.80 33.12 3.99
CA PHE A 593 14.94 32.49 2.97
C PHE A 593 15.76 32.09 1.74
N ALA A 594 15.37 31.00 1.08
CA ALA A 594 16.06 30.51 -0.11
C ALA A 594 15.89 31.45 -1.32
N GLY A 595 14.79 32.20 -1.41
CA GLY A 595 14.58 33.27 -2.38
C GLY A 595 13.65 34.38 -1.87
N ASP A 596 13.81 35.60 -2.40
CA ASP A 596 13.00 36.76 -2.00
C ASP A 596 11.50 36.60 -2.33
N ALA A 597 11.18 35.79 -3.34
CA ALA A 597 9.80 35.46 -3.71
C ALA A 597 9.09 34.62 -2.63
N ASP A 598 9.82 33.77 -1.89
CA ASP A 598 9.23 32.91 -0.86
C ASP A 598 8.74 33.73 0.33
N ASP A 599 9.53 34.70 0.82
CA ASP A 599 9.11 35.62 1.88
C ASP A 599 7.90 36.45 1.46
N HIS A 600 7.87 36.88 0.20
CA HIS A 600 6.72 37.61 -0.34
C HIS A 600 5.43 36.79 -0.29
N TRP A 601 5.46 35.53 -0.76
CA TRP A 601 4.29 34.66 -0.72
C TRP A 601 3.88 34.28 0.70
N ASN A 602 4.84 33.98 1.58
CA ASN A 602 4.59 33.70 3.00
C ASN A 602 3.85 34.87 3.66
N ARG A 603 4.29 36.11 3.43
CA ARG A 603 3.63 37.30 3.98
C ARG A 603 2.22 37.47 3.43
N ARG A 604 2.01 37.28 2.12
CA ARG A 604 0.67 37.33 1.52
C ARG A 604 -0.29 36.31 2.15
N LEU A 605 0.18 35.09 2.40
CA LEU A 605 -0.60 34.06 3.07
C LEU A 605 -0.93 34.45 4.52
N LEU A 606 0.07 34.91 5.28
CA LEU A 606 -0.11 35.32 6.68
C LEU A 606 -1.03 36.54 6.80
N ASP A 607 -0.95 37.51 5.89
CA ASP A 607 -1.84 38.67 5.86
C ASP A 607 -3.29 38.24 5.56
N ALA A 608 -3.50 37.31 4.64
CA ALA A 608 -4.83 36.74 4.38
C ALA A 608 -5.39 35.99 5.61
N LEU A 609 -4.54 35.24 6.32
CA LEU A 609 -4.92 34.60 7.59
C LEU A 609 -5.30 35.62 8.67
N ILE A 610 -4.55 36.71 8.80
CA ILE A 610 -4.85 37.80 9.75
C ILE A 610 -6.15 38.51 9.40
N ALA A 611 -6.42 38.72 8.10
CA ALA A 611 -7.64 39.34 7.61
C ALA A 611 -8.88 38.52 7.98
N GLY A 612 -8.80 37.18 7.88
CA GLY A 612 -9.88 36.26 8.24
C GLY A 612 -10.93 36.08 7.14
N ASP A 613 -10.59 36.37 5.89
CA ASP A 613 -11.47 36.14 4.74
C ASP A 613 -11.23 34.74 4.16
N VAL A 614 -12.19 33.84 4.37
CA VAL A 614 -12.14 32.44 3.90
C VAL A 614 -12.12 32.36 2.38
N SER A 615 -12.87 33.21 1.69
CA SER A 615 -12.99 33.18 0.23
C SER A 615 -11.67 33.63 -0.40
N GLN A 616 -11.09 34.72 0.14
CA GLN A 616 -9.79 35.21 -0.30
C GLN A 616 -8.66 34.21 0.00
N LEU A 617 -8.66 33.61 1.20
CA LEU A 617 -7.65 32.63 1.57
C LEU A 617 -7.73 31.38 0.69
N ARG A 618 -8.93 30.83 0.47
CA ARG A 618 -9.12 29.65 -0.40
C ARG A 618 -8.74 29.92 -1.85
N ALA A 619 -8.98 31.12 -2.35
CA ALA A 619 -8.53 31.52 -3.68
C ALA A 619 -6.99 31.65 -3.76
N LEU A 620 -6.34 32.09 -2.66
CA LEU A 620 -4.88 32.25 -2.58
C LEU A 620 -4.12 30.93 -2.42
N LEU A 621 -4.69 29.94 -1.74
CA LEU A 621 -3.98 28.72 -1.34
C LEU A 621 -3.38 27.91 -2.51
N PRO A 622 -4.08 27.67 -3.64
CA PRO A 622 -3.50 26.98 -4.79
C PRO A 622 -2.29 27.72 -5.37
N ASP A 623 -2.41 29.03 -5.56
CA ASP A 623 -1.33 29.88 -6.07
C ASP A 623 -0.14 29.89 -5.12
N TYR A 624 -0.40 30.02 -3.82
CA TYR A 624 0.64 29.97 -2.79
C TYR A 624 1.35 28.61 -2.80
N ALA A 625 0.60 27.50 -2.82
CA ALA A 625 1.16 26.16 -2.81
C ALA A 625 2.06 25.91 -4.03
N ALA A 626 1.65 26.37 -5.21
CA ALA A 626 2.41 26.24 -6.45
C ALA A 626 3.67 27.13 -6.45
N ASN A 627 3.53 28.42 -6.11
CA ASN A 627 4.61 29.39 -6.28
C ASN A 627 5.63 29.38 -5.13
N ALA A 628 5.19 29.13 -3.89
CA ALA A 628 6.06 29.07 -2.71
C ALA A 628 6.45 27.63 -2.34
N ARG A 629 6.00 26.63 -3.11
CA ARG A 629 6.16 25.20 -2.80
C ARG A 629 5.63 24.87 -1.40
N GLY A 630 4.41 25.31 -1.11
CA GLY A 630 3.81 25.19 0.22
C GLY A 630 3.86 23.74 0.73
N ASP A 631 4.29 23.55 1.98
CA ASP A 631 4.50 22.22 2.56
C ASP A 631 3.24 21.33 2.43
N MET A 632 3.40 20.21 1.71
CA MET A 632 2.34 19.26 1.36
C MET A 632 1.06 19.92 0.85
N GLY A 633 1.20 20.98 0.05
CA GLY A 633 0.05 21.73 -0.51
C GLY A 633 -0.77 22.48 0.54
N MET A 634 -0.20 22.78 1.70
CA MET A 634 -0.87 23.42 2.84
C MET A 634 -2.05 22.63 3.43
N LYS A 635 -2.06 21.30 3.28
CA LYS A 635 -3.14 20.45 3.84
C LYS A 635 -3.28 20.55 5.36
N HIS A 636 -2.20 20.82 6.06
CA HIS A 636 -2.19 21.06 7.50
C HIS A 636 -2.88 22.38 7.91
N LEU A 637 -2.94 23.37 7.01
CA LEU A 637 -3.80 24.55 7.18
C LEU A 637 -5.26 24.23 6.85
N GLU A 638 -5.52 23.45 5.80
CA GLU A 638 -6.89 22.99 5.49
C GLU A 638 -7.50 22.13 6.60
N TRP A 639 -6.68 21.34 7.31
CA TRP A 639 -7.06 20.66 8.55
C TRP A 639 -7.59 21.65 9.60
N LEU A 640 -6.87 22.76 9.82
CA LEU A 640 -7.28 23.79 10.77
C LEU A 640 -8.56 24.50 10.33
N LEU A 641 -8.66 24.87 9.05
CA LEU A 641 -9.83 25.56 8.50
C LEU A 641 -11.08 24.68 8.50
N GLY A 642 -10.94 23.40 8.12
CA GLY A 642 -12.03 22.43 8.15
C GLY A 642 -12.53 22.15 9.57
N GLY A 643 -11.61 21.96 10.53
CA GLY A 643 -11.96 21.71 11.92
C GLY A 643 -12.53 22.94 12.63
N ALA A 644 -11.96 24.13 12.43
CA ALA A 644 -12.47 25.37 13.03
C ALA A 644 -13.80 25.80 12.40
N GLY A 645 -13.98 25.50 11.11
CA GLY A 645 -15.20 25.78 10.35
C GLY A 645 -15.63 27.24 10.48
N PRO A 646 -16.91 27.52 10.78
CA PRO A 646 -17.44 28.88 10.84
C PRO A 646 -16.96 29.68 12.06
N GLN A 647 -16.15 29.12 12.97
CA GLN A 647 -15.63 29.84 14.14
C GLN A 647 -14.43 30.73 13.82
N TRP A 648 -13.72 30.45 12.73
CA TRP A 648 -12.54 31.22 12.36
C TRP A 648 -12.90 32.67 11.98
N ARG A 649 -12.13 33.63 12.49
CA ARG A 649 -12.34 35.09 12.36
C ARG A 649 -11.08 35.87 11.93
N GLY A 650 -9.95 35.18 11.80
CA GLY A 650 -8.64 35.78 11.58
C GLY A 650 -7.53 34.98 12.25
N ALA A 651 -6.35 35.56 12.41
CA ALA A 651 -5.20 34.87 13.00
C ALA A 651 -4.30 35.81 13.79
N TYR A 652 -3.51 35.24 14.71
CA TYR A 652 -2.46 35.90 15.46
C TYR A 652 -1.12 35.20 15.21
N VAL A 653 -0.16 35.91 14.61
CA VAL A 653 1.16 35.36 14.29
C VAL A 653 2.11 35.58 15.48
N HIS A 654 2.46 34.50 16.17
CA HIS A 654 3.40 34.54 17.29
C HIS A 654 4.83 34.78 16.81
N ALA A 655 5.25 34.04 15.78
CA ALA A 655 6.57 34.11 15.19
C ALA A 655 6.52 33.72 13.71
N TYR A 656 7.46 34.26 12.94
CA TYR A 656 7.66 33.96 11.52
C TYR A 656 9.14 34.17 11.17
N GLY A 657 9.74 33.26 10.40
CA GLY A 657 11.13 33.37 9.97
C GLY A 657 11.57 32.21 9.08
N PRO A 658 12.80 32.28 8.54
CA PRO A 658 13.38 31.19 7.79
C PRO A 658 13.84 30.06 8.72
N VAL A 659 13.77 28.83 8.20
CA VAL A 659 14.42 27.65 8.76
C VAL A 659 15.03 26.84 7.63
N TRP A 660 16.36 26.90 7.53
CA TRP A 660 17.16 26.28 6.49
C TRP A 660 16.69 26.65 5.07
N GLY A 661 16.39 27.93 4.84
CA GLY A 661 15.80 28.40 3.57
C GLY A 661 14.27 28.44 3.55
N SER A 662 13.63 27.46 4.20
CA SER A 662 12.17 27.31 4.15
C SER A 662 11.46 28.32 5.05
N GLY A 663 10.20 28.62 4.77
CA GLY A 663 9.38 29.46 5.62
C GLY A 663 8.80 28.67 6.79
N ALA A 664 8.81 29.25 7.98
CA ALA A 664 8.12 28.69 9.15
C ALA A 664 7.41 29.79 9.93
N ALA A 665 6.21 29.48 10.44
CA ALA A 665 5.45 30.38 11.29
C ALA A 665 4.73 29.62 12.40
N VAL A 666 4.61 30.27 13.56
CA VAL A 666 3.75 29.84 14.66
C VAL A 666 2.55 30.76 14.68
N VAL A 667 1.37 30.24 14.34
CA VAL A 667 0.13 31.03 14.17
C VAL A 667 -0.99 30.43 15.02
N GLU A 668 -1.70 31.28 15.74
CA GLU A 668 -2.95 30.93 16.44
C GLU A 668 -4.14 31.44 15.63
N LEU A 669 -5.02 30.55 15.19
CA LEU A 669 -6.27 30.95 14.52
C LEU A 669 -7.20 31.59 15.55
N ALA A 670 -7.68 32.78 15.24
CA ALA A 670 -8.63 33.49 16.08
C ALA A 670 -10.03 32.90 15.93
N LEU A 671 -10.50 32.27 17.01
CA LEU A 671 -11.86 31.74 17.14
C LEU A 671 -12.82 32.76 17.78
N ASP A 672 -12.29 33.93 18.20
CA ASP A 672 -13.06 35.04 18.76
C ASP A 672 -12.58 36.41 18.22
N ASP A 673 -13.44 37.41 18.33
CA ASP A 673 -13.17 38.76 17.82
C ASP A 673 -12.05 39.50 18.57
N ARG A 674 -11.77 39.12 19.82
CA ARG A 674 -10.74 39.77 20.62
C ARG A 674 -9.36 39.39 20.09
N LEU A 675 -9.11 38.11 19.83
CA LEU A 675 -7.86 37.64 19.26
C LEU A 675 -7.72 38.11 17.81
N ALA A 676 -8.80 38.09 17.01
CA ALA A 676 -8.77 38.58 15.63
C ALA A 676 -8.40 40.08 15.55
N ARG A 677 -8.94 40.92 16.44
CA ARG A 677 -8.55 42.34 16.54
C ARG A 677 -7.10 42.52 16.96
N ARG A 678 -6.61 41.71 17.91
CA ARG A 678 -5.19 41.73 18.32
C ARG A 678 -4.26 41.32 17.18
N GLY A 679 -4.66 40.33 16.37
CA GLY A 679 -3.95 39.90 15.17
C GLY A 679 -3.81 41.02 14.14
N ARG A 680 -4.94 41.64 13.77
CA ARG A 680 -4.96 42.79 12.85
C ARG A 680 -4.15 43.99 13.36
N ALA A 681 -4.16 44.24 14.66
CA ALA A 681 -3.38 45.33 15.25
C ALA A 681 -1.87 45.03 15.33
N ARG A 682 -1.47 43.77 15.53
CA ARG A 682 -0.05 43.37 15.59
C ARG A 682 0.57 43.22 14.21
N GLY A 683 -0.18 42.68 13.24
CA GLY A 683 0.36 42.27 11.94
C GLY A 683 1.39 41.15 12.06
N ILE A 684 2.19 40.95 11.01
CA ILE A 684 3.31 40.00 11.02
C ILE A 684 4.47 40.62 11.84
N PRO A 685 5.07 39.88 12.82
CA PRO A 685 6.16 40.40 13.66
C PRO A 685 7.37 40.96 12.86
N ALA A 686 7.87 42.13 13.27
CA ALA A 686 8.84 42.94 12.52
C ALA A 686 10.33 42.56 12.71
N GLU A 687 10.68 41.56 13.52
CA GLU A 687 12.08 41.18 13.78
C GLU A 687 12.78 40.52 12.57
N ALA A 688 12.05 40.18 11.50
CA ALA A 688 12.62 39.78 10.22
C ALA A 688 13.33 40.93 9.44
N LYS A 689 13.32 42.17 9.94
CA LYS A 689 13.71 43.38 9.18
C LYS A 689 15.14 43.91 9.47
N ARG A 690 15.95 43.27 10.32
CA ARG A 690 17.22 43.87 10.83
C ARG A 690 18.53 43.15 10.52
N GLN A 691 18.57 42.09 9.72
CA GLN A 691 19.83 41.39 9.41
C GLN A 691 20.36 41.56 7.98
N LEU A 692 19.71 42.35 7.11
CA LEU A 692 20.15 42.56 5.72
C LEU A 692 20.93 43.86 5.46
N THR A 693 21.23 44.68 6.48
CA THR A 693 21.82 46.03 6.27
C THR A 693 23.21 46.25 6.87
N GLN A 694 23.92 45.20 7.29
CA GLN A 694 25.34 45.32 7.63
C GLN A 694 26.17 44.27 6.89
N GLY A 695 26.47 44.54 5.63
CA GLY A 695 27.34 43.68 4.83
C GLY A 695 27.45 44.11 3.37
N GLY A 696 28.13 45.23 3.11
CA GLY A 696 28.66 45.57 1.77
C GLY A 696 27.68 46.26 0.82
N ALA A 697 28.06 47.43 0.33
CA ALA A 697 27.34 48.16 -0.71
C ALA A 697 27.23 47.30 -1.99
N ALA A 698 26.00 47.04 -2.43
CA ALA A 698 25.71 46.55 -3.78
C ALA A 698 25.65 47.75 -4.76
N PRO A 699 26.10 47.57 -6.02
CA PRO A 699 26.14 48.65 -7.01
C PRO A 699 24.74 49.01 -7.53
N GLU A 700 24.58 50.26 -7.96
CA GLU A 700 23.34 50.85 -8.48
C GLU A 700 22.64 49.98 -9.55
N PRO A 701 21.30 49.96 -9.59
CA PRO A 701 20.56 49.29 -10.65
C PRO A 701 20.75 50.03 -11.98
N ALA A 702 21.22 49.30 -13.00
CA ALA A 702 21.28 49.80 -14.37
C ALA A 702 19.85 50.06 -14.89
N ALA A 703 19.66 51.26 -15.44
CA ALA A 703 18.40 51.72 -16.02
C ALA A 703 17.90 50.81 -17.16
N GLU A 704 16.60 50.51 -17.16
CA GLU A 704 15.90 49.86 -18.26
C GLU A 704 15.99 50.69 -19.55
N PRO A 705 16.25 50.07 -20.72
CA PRO A 705 16.13 50.75 -21.99
C PRO A 705 14.66 50.84 -22.41
N ALA A 706 14.21 52.05 -22.74
CA ALA A 706 12.86 52.36 -23.23
C ALA A 706 12.48 51.54 -24.49
N PRO A 707 11.18 51.18 -24.66
CA PRO A 707 10.71 50.42 -25.80
C PRO A 707 10.75 51.26 -27.09
N LYS A 708 11.37 50.71 -28.14
CA LYS A 708 11.36 51.30 -29.49
C LYS A 708 10.01 51.10 -30.19
N PRO A 709 9.51 52.09 -30.96
CA PRO A 709 8.22 51.98 -31.65
C PRO A 709 8.33 51.08 -32.89
N SER A 710 7.39 50.13 -33.02
CA SER A 710 7.29 49.22 -34.16
C SER A 710 6.70 49.91 -35.39
N ALA A 711 7.38 49.75 -36.53
CA ALA A 711 6.98 50.20 -37.87
C ALA A 711 5.68 49.52 -38.37
N PRO A 712 4.93 50.16 -39.30
CA PRO A 712 3.61 49.72 -39.73
C PRO A 712 3.67 48.53 -40.71
N LYS A 713 2.78 47.55 -40.52
CA LYS A 713 2.60 46.40 -41.43
C LYS A 713 1.88 46.83 -42.72
N PRO A 714 2.26 46.29 -43.89
CA PRO A 714 1.59 46.57 -45.16
C PRO A 714 0.24 45.85 -45.26
N SER A 715 -0.73 46.55 -45.85
CA SER A 715 -2.05 46.07 -46.26
C SER A 715 -2.00 45.37 -47.62
N VAL A 716 -3.14 44.75 -48.01
CA VAL A 716 -3.61 44.32 -49.37
C VAL A 716 -3.83 42.79 -49.48
N PRO A 717 -4.88 42.26 -50.14
CA PRO A 717 -6.27 42.73 -50.33
C PRO A 717 -7.34 41.65 -50.08
N ALA A 718 -8.62 42.03 -50.22
CA ALA A 718 -9.80 41.16 -50.09
C ALA A 718 -10.27 40.51 -51.41
N GLN A 719 -11.11 39.46 -51.25
CA GLN A 719 -12.13 38.86 -52.15
C GLN A 719 -11.72 37.67 -53.07
N PRO A 720 -12.68 36.83 -53.56
CA PRO A 720 -14.16 36.80 -53.40
C PRO A 720 -14.76 35.43 -52.96
N ALA A 721 -16.09 35.40 -52.83
CA ALA A 721 -16.92 34.29 -52.32
C ALA A 721 -17.61 33.42 -53.40
N ALA A 722 -18.11 32.26 -52.92
CA ALA A 722 -19.20 31.37 -53.42
C ALA A 722 -18.85 30.23 -54.40
N PRO A 723 -19.68 29.15 -54.56
CA PRO A 723 -20.98 28.82 -53.94
C PRO A 723 -21.10 27.38 -53.33
N GLY A 724 -22.17 27.10 -52.57
CA GLY A 724 -22.44 25.80 -51.90
C GLY A 724 -23.05 24.69 -52.79
N PRO A 725 -23.37 23.52 -52.21
CA PRO A 725 -24.78 23.10 -52.22
C PRO A 725 -25.31 22.27 -51.02
N SER A 726 -26.64 22.37 -50.89
CA SER A 726 -27.67 21.41 -50.48
C SER A 726 -27.78 20.83 -49.06
N ARG A 727 -28.89 21.25 -48.43
CA ARG A 727 -29.67 20.67 -47.33
C ARG A 727 -29.88 19.15 -47.42
N ARG A 728 -29.84 18.46 -46.26
CA ARG A 728 -30.84 17.45 -45.88
C ARG A 728 -30.93 17.23 -44.35
N ALA A 729 -32.13 17.52 -43.84
CA ALA A 729 -32.87 16.97 -42.69
C ALA A 729 -32.18 16.66 -41.33
N ALA A 730 -32.55 17.43 -40.30
CA ALA A 730 -32.71 16.98 -38.90
C ALA A 730 -34.21 16.67 -38.66
N PRO A 731 -34.64 15.80 -37.70
CA PRO A 731 -34.72 16.17 -36.26
C PRO A 731 -34.67 14.93 -35.30
N PRO A 732 -35.02 14.98 -33.97
CA PRO A 732 -35.25 16.11 -33.05
C PRO A 732 -34.40 16.06 -31.74
N ALA A 733 -34.49 17.17 -31.01
CA ALA A 733 -33.78 17.50 -29.78
C ALA A 733 -34.53 17.14 -28.47
N ALA A 734 -33.76 16.99 -27.39
CA ALA A 734 -34.10 17.32 -25.99
C ALA A 734 -32.78 17.25 -25.17
N ALA A 735 -32.40 18.13 -24.25
CA ALA A 735 -33.01 19.31 -23.64
C ALA A 735 -31.89 20.26 -23.14
N ALA A 736 -32.21 21.54 -23.03
CA ALA A 736 -31.30 22.64 -22.74
C ALA A 736 -30.76 22.66 -21.29
N ALA A 737 -29.48 23.00 -21.13
CA ALA A 737 -28.90 23.52 -19.90
C ALA A 737 -29.04 25.06 -19.85
N PRO A 738 -29.22 25.68 -18.66
CA PRO A 738 -29.36 27.12 -18.56
C PRO A 738 -27.98 27.80 -18.64
N ALA A 739 -27.92 28.85 -19.46
CA ALA A 739 -26.78 29.74 -19.59
C ALA A 739 -26.67 30.71 -18.41
N ALA A 740 -25.45 30.85 -17.87
CA ALA A 740 -24.97 32.06 -17.20
C ALA A 740 -23.67 32.48 -17.89
N ALA A 741 -23.58 33.75 -18.28
CA ALA A 741 -22.65 34.24 -19.29
C ALA A 741 -21.33 34.82 -18.74
N ALA A 742 -20.28 34.63 -19.54
CA ALA A 742 -19.21 35.57 -19.91
C ALA A 742 -17.96 35.75 -19.01
N SER A 743 -16.84 35.16 -19.46
CA SER A 743 -15.60 35.87 -19.89
C SER A 743 -14.48 34.89 -20.27
N GLY A 744 -14.71 33.98 -21.22
CA GLY A 744 -13.73 32.93 -21.56
C GLY A 744 -12.76 33.36 -22.65
N GLY A 745 -11.54 33.77 -22.28
CA GLY A 745 -10.39 33.70 -23.20
C GLY A 745 -10.15 32.25 -23.63
N PHE A 746 -9.50 32.03 -24.78
CA PHE A 746 -9.07 30.69 -25.15
C PHE A 746 -8.01 30.20 -24.16
N LEU A 747 -8.13 28.95 -23.69
CA LEU A 747 -7.14 28.33 -22.80
C LEU A 747 -5.92 27.90 -23.61
N TYR A 748 -6.15 27.17 -24.69
CA TYR A 748 -5.10 26.76 -25.63
C TYR A 748 -5.64 26.81 -27.05
N ARG A 749 -5.01 27.63 -27.89
CA ARG A 749 -5.40 27.86 -29.30
C ARG A 749 -6.89 28.19 -29.45
N ASN A 750 -7.68 27.25 -29.96
CA ASN A 750 -9.11 27.42 -30.24
C ASN A 750 -10.00 26.80 -29.15
N PHE A 751 -9.41 26.12 -28.16
CA PHE A 751 -10.14 25.51 -27.06
C PHE A 751 -10.42 26.54 -25.98
N ARG A 752 -11.67 26.59 -25.52
CA ARG A 752 -12.17 27.51 -24.50
C ARG A 752 -12.36 26.83 -23.16
N THR A 753 -12.43 25.51 -23.14
CA THR A 753 -12.68 24.74 -21.91
C THR A 753 -11.71 23.57 -21.81
N GLN A 754 -11.41 23.18 -20.58
CA GLN A 754 -10.63 21.98 -20.29
C GLN A 754 -11.24 20.73 -20.93
N ALA A 755 -12.58 20.59 -20.91
CA ALA A 755 -13.26 19.42 -21.48
C ALA A 755 -13.01 19.25 -22.99
N GLU A 756 -12.87 20.36 -23.74
CA GLU A 756 -12.54 20.30 -25.18
C GLU A 756 -11.10 19.82 -25.40
N ILE A 757 -10.17 20.17 -24.51
CA ILE A 757 -8.78 19.67 -24.52
C ILE A 757 -8.77 18.20 -24.13
N ASP A 758 -9.42 17.85 -23.03
CA ASP A 758 -9.49 16.49 -22.51
C ASP A 758 -10.04 15.51 -23.56
N ALA A 759 -11.10 15.88 -24.28
CA ALA A 759 -11.66 15.06 -25.37
C ALA A 759 -10.67 14.77 -26.51
N GLN A 760 -9.63 15.58 -26.70
CA GLN A 760 -8.58 15.32 -27.70
C GLN A 760 -7.46 14.43 -27.18
N TYR A 761 -7.29 14.30 -25.86
CA TYR A 761 -6.19 13.55 -25.23
C TYR A 761 -6.69 12.41 -24.32
N ASP A 762 -7.99 12.09 -24.34
CA ASP A 762 -8.53 10.91 -23.68
C ASP A 762 -8.47 9.72 -24.65
N VAL A 763 -7.32 9.04 -24.62
CA VAL A 763 -7.07 7.87 -25.48
C VAL A 763 -7.86 6.65 -25.02
N GLU A 764 -8.22 6.54 -23.74
CA GLU A 764 -9.03 5.43 -23.23
C GLU A 764 -10.47 5.51 -23.77
N ALA A 765 -11.05 6.70 -23.77
CA ALA A 765 -12.38 6.93 -24.34
C ALA A 765 -12.42 6.82 -25.89
N SER A 766 -11.25 6.82 -26.55
CA SER A 766 -11.15 6.71 -28.01
C SER A 766 -11.32 5.29 -28.56
N VAL A 767 -11.37 4.27 -27.69
CA VAL A 767 -11.53 2.85 -28.09
C VAL A 767 -12.77 2.22 -27.47
N GLU A 768 -13.38 1.26 -28.18
CA GLU A 768 -14.61 0.59 -27.71
C GLU A 768 -14.38 -0.30 -26.49
N ASP A 769 -13.24 -1.01 -26.44
CA ASP A 769 -12.86 -1.89 -25.34
C ASP A 769 -11.39 -1.68 -24.95
N PHE A 770 -11.20 -0.76 -23.99
CA PHE A 770 -9.87 -0.48 -23.44
C PHE A 770 -9.30 -1.70 -22.68
N GLY A 771 -10.16 -2.51 -22.04
CA GLY A 771 -9.74 -3.71 -21.31
C GLY A 771 -9.06 -4.74 -22.22
N ALA A 772 -9.61 -4.94 -23.43
CA ALA A 772 -9.01 -5.81 -24.44
C ALA A 772 -7.61 -5.32 -24.87
N CYS A 773 -7.40 -4.01 -24.99
CA CYS A 773 -6.09 -3.45 -25.33
C CYS A 773 -5.05 -3.72 -24.23
N VAL A 774 -5.44 -3.56 -22.96
CA VAL A 774 -4.57 -3.85 -21.81
C VAL A 774 -4.23 -5.34 -21.74
N GLU A 775 -5.22 -6.23 -21.91
CA GLU A 775 -5.00 -7.68 -21.94
C GLU A 775 -4.06 -8.08 -23.08
N PHE A 776 -4.22 -7.46 -24.25
CA PHE A 776 -3.35 -7.68 -25.40
C PHE A 776 -1.89 -7.31 -25.11
N PHE A 777 -1.62 -6.14 -24.50
CA PHE A 777 -0.26 -5.73 -24.11
C PHE A 777 0.35 -6.72 -23.11
N LEU A 778 -0.35 -7.05 -22.04
CA LEU A 778 0.15 -7.93 -20.97
C LEU A 778 0.42 -9.35 -21.48
N SER A 779 -0.53 -9.95 -22.20
CA SER A 779 -0.44 -11.33 -22.68
C SER A 779 0.68 -11.51 -23.72
N ASN A 780 0.80 -10.58 -24.68
CA ASN A 780 1.87 -10.64 -25.67
C ASN A 780 3.23 -10.32 -25.05
N SER A 781 3.31 -9.38 -24.11
CA SER A 781 4.55 -9.09 -23.40
C SER A 781 5.05 -10.28 -22.60
N GLU A 782 4.17 -10.99 -21.90
CA GLU A 782 4.53 -12.22 -21.20
C GLU A 782 5.00 -13.32 -22.18
N ARG A 783 4.29 -13.48 -23.30
CA ARG A 783 4.64 -14.44 -24.36
C ARG A 783 6.04 -14.16 -24.90
N VAL A 784 6.36 -12.90 -25.20
CA VAL A 784 7.66 -12.51 -25.77
C VAL A 784 8.79 -12.66 -24.76
N ARG A 785 8.60 -12.29 -23.49
CA ARG A 785 9.58 -12.56 -22.41
C ARG A 785 9.92 -14.05 -22.31
N ARG A 786 8.91 -14.92 -22.34
CA ARG A 786 9.13 -16.38 -22.31
C ARG A 786 9.85 -16.90 -23.55
N LYS A 787 9.51 -16.37 -24.73
CA LYS A 787 10.08 -16.77 -26.03
C LYS A 787 11.54 -16.34 -26.18
N LEU A 788 11.84 -15.08 -25.87
CA LEU A 788 13.15 -14.47 -26.14
C LEU A 788 14.13 -14.53 -24.96
N LYS A 789 13.65 -14.81 -23.74
CA LYS A 789 14.47 -14.95 -22.52
C LYS A 789 15.42 -13.75 -22.31
N PRO A 790 14.88 -12.53 -22.16
CA PRO A 790 15.69 -11.33 -21.95
C PRO A 790 16.43 -11.37 -20.62
N ALA A 791 17.46 -10.52 -20.50
CA ALA A 791 17.97 -10.10 -19.21
C ALA A 791 17.05 -8.98 -18.68
N LEU A 792 16.39 -9.26 -17.57
CA LEU A 792 15.38 -8.37 -16.98
C LEU A 792 15.99 -7.46 -15.92
N ASP A 793 15.38 -6.29 -15.73
CA ASP A 793 15.63 -5.38 -14.61
C ASP A 793 17.10 -4.95 -14.47
N ILE A 794 17.77 -4.72 -15.61
CA ILE A 794 19.15 -4.23 -15.63
C ILE A 794 19.14 -2.77 -15.21
N ALA A 795 19.70 -2.48 -14.04
CA ALA A 795 19.83 -1.12 -13.52
C ALA A 795 20.77 -0.27 -14.39
N TYR A 796 20.30 0.90 -14.83
CA TYR A 796 21.12 1.90 -15.51
C TYR A 796 21.32 3.18 -14.68
N GLY A 797 20.54 3.35 -13.62
CA GLY A 797 20.59 4.51 -12.74
C GLY A 797 20.44 4.16 -11.25
N PRO A 798 20.51 5.17 -10.35
CA PRO A 798 20.52 4.97 -8.90
C PRO A 798 19.16 4.57 -8.30
N THR A 799 18.03 4.81 -9.00
CA THR A 799 16.70 4.49 -8.48
C THR A 799 16.21 3.11 -8.92
N ALA A 800 15.26 2.52 -8.18
CA ALA A 800 14.65 1.25 -8.55
C ALA A 800 13.86 1.33 -9.88
N ALA A 801 13.38 2.51 -10.26
CA ALA A 801 12.67 2.73 -11.51
C ALA A 801 13.61 2.83 -12.72
N GLU A 802 14.89 3.18 -12.53
CA GLU A 802 15.91 3.29 -13.58
C GLU A 802 16.49 1.91 -13.97
N HIS A 803 15.65 1.07 -14.56
CA HIS A 803 16.01 -0.24 -15.11
C HIS A 803 15.55 -0.43 -16.56
N LEU A 804 16.15 -1.39 -17.27
CA LEU A 804 15.73 -1.79 -18.61
C LEU A 804 15.75 -3.31 -18.79
N ASP A 805 14.91 -3.81 -19.69
CA ASP A 805 14.88 -5.21 -20.11
C ASP A 805 15.59 -5.34 -21.46
N LEU A 806 16.64 -6.17 -21.52
CA LEU A 806 17.46 -6.33 -22.71
C LEU A 806 17.20 -7.68 -23.41
N TYR A 807 16.73 -7.61 -24.65
CA TYR A 807 16.44 -8.72 -25.54
C TYR A 807 17.60 -8.87 -26.54
N PRO A 808 18.46 -9.88 -26.38
CA PRO A 808 19.65 -10.02 -27.21
C PRO A 808 19.33 -10.48 -28.63
N ALA A 809 20.05 -9.93 -29.60
CA ALA A 809 20.11 -10.49 -30.95
C ALA A 809 20.95 -11.78 -30.98
N ARG A 810 20.77 -12.60 -32.02
CA ARG A 810 21.56 -13.84 -32.21
C ARG A 810 22.96 -13.59 -32.76
N ALA A 811 23.16 -12.51 -33.52
CA ALA A 811 24.44 -12.18 -34.13
C ALA A 811 25.30 -11.34 -33.18
N PRO A 812 26.63 -11.51 -33.16
CA PRO A 812 27.54 -10.58 -32.50
C PRO A 812 27.52 -9.22 -33.19
N ASP A 813 27.89 -8.17 -32.45
CA ASP A 813 27.93 -6.78 -32.92
C ASP A 813 26.61 -6.31 -33.53
N ALA A 814 25.50 -6.72 -32.91
CA ALA A 814 24.16 -6.39 -33.37
C ALA A 814 23.86 -4.89 -33.17
N PRO A 815 23.06 -4.28 -34.06
CA PRO A 815 22.49 -2.96 -33.78
C PRO A 815 21.59 -3.04 -32.54
N LEU A 816 21.53 -1.95 -31.80
CA LEU A 816 20.75 -1.82 -30.57
C LEU A 816 19.60 -0.83 -30.79
N HIS A 817 18.39 -1.24 -30.40
CA HIS A 817 17.20 -0.42 -30.46
C HIS A 817 16.62 -0.21 -29.06
N LEU A 818 16.50 1.04 -28.63
CA LEU A 818 15.88 1.41 -27.37
C LEU A 818 14.42 1.77 -27.60
N PHE A 819 13.50 1.06 -26.94
CA PHE A 819 12.08 1.39 -26.90
C PHE A 819 11.69 2.04 -25.57
N ILE A 820 10.93 3.13 -25.64
CA ILE A 820 10.45 3.91 -24.50
C ILE A 820 8.93 3.80 -24.41
N HIS A 821 8.42 3.36 -23.25
CA HIS A 821 7.00 3.08 -23.06
C HIS A 821 6.12 4.35 -22.96
N GLY A 822 4.81 4.16 -23.16
CA GLY A 822 3.78 5.19 -23.01
C GLY A 822 3.25 5.30 -21.57
N GLY A 823 2.02 5.81 -21.41
CA GLY A 823 1.36 5.95 -20.10
C GLY A 823 1.34 7.38 -19.54
N TYR A 824 1.32 8.39 -20.41
CA TYR A 824 1.30 9.82 -20.03
C TYR A 824 2.30 10.20 -18.93
N TRP A 825 3.48 9.59 -18.94
CA TRP A 825 4.55 9.82 -17.93
C TRP A 825 4.16 9.56 -16.47
N HIS A 826 2.96 9.06 -16.19
CA HIS A 826 2.43 8.90 -14.82
C HIS A 826 1.91 7.48 -14.54
N SER A 827 1.89 6.59 -15.54
CA SER A 827 1.41 5.21 -15.42
C SER A 827 2.22 4.26 -16.29
N LEU A 828 1.96 2.95 -16.09
CA LEU A 828 2.58 1.81 -16.79
C LEU A 828 4.09 1.66 -16.50
N SER A 829 4.67 0.59 -17.01
CA SER A 829 6.09 0.25 -16.88
C SER A 829 6.62 -0.39 -18.16
N SER A 830 7.90 -0.71 -18.20
CA SER A 830 8.50 -1.52 -19.28
C SER A 830 7.82 -2.90 -19.45
N LYS A 831 7.15 -3.43 -18.41
CA LYS A 831 6.62 -4.80 -18.38
C LYS A 831 5.37 -4.98 -19.24
N GLU A 832 4.61 -3.93 -19.49
CA GLU A 832 3.47 -3.96 -20.40
C GLU A 832 3.89 -4.00 -21.87
N PHE A 833 5.13 -3.60 -22.21
CA PHE A 833 5.58 -3.34 -23.59
C PHE A 833 6.65 -4.31 -24.12
N SER A 834 6.96 -5.39 -23.41
CA SER A 834 7.93 -6.39 -23.86
C SER A 834 7.63 -6.99 -25.25
N PHE A 835 6.37 -6.99 -25.71
CA PHE A 835 6.01 -7.50 -27.03
C PHE A 835 6.67 -6.73 -28.19
N VAL A 836 7.08 -5.47 -27.96
CA VAL A 836 7.68 -4.62 -28.99
C VAL A 836 9.05 -5.13 -29.47
N ALA A 837 9.69 -6.01 -28.70
CA ALA A 837 10.98 -6.58 -29.07
C ALA A 837 10.87 -7.64 -30.19
N GLU A 838 9.70 -8.23 -30.42
CA GLU A 838 9.58 -9.48 -31.17
C GLU A 838 10.06 -9.40 -32.63
N GLY A 839 9.50 -8.47 -33.43
CA GLY A 839 9.84 -8.36 -34.85
C GLY A 839 11.28 -7.88 -35.08
N LEU A 840 11.77 -6.97 -34.25
CA LEU A 840 13.14 -6.44 -34.34
C LEU A 840 14.20 -7.49 -33.97
N VAL A 841 13.97 -8.26 -32.91
CA VAL A 841 14.88 -9.36 -32.53
C VAL A 841 14.87 -10.47 -33.58
N GLU A 842 13.72 -10.76 -34.18
CA GLU A 842 13.64 -11.70 -35.31
C GLU A 842 14.45 -11.21 -36.53
N ALA A 843 14.56 -9.90 -36.72
CA ALA A 843 15.38 -9.28 -37.77
C ALA A 843 16.87 -9.13 -37.40
N GLY A 844 17.28 -9.56 -36.21
CA GLY A 844 18.68 -9.54 -35.77
C GLY A 844 19.13 -8.25 -35.08
N VAL A 845 18.18 -7.45 -34.57
CA VAL A 845 18.43 -6.24 -33.76
C VAL A 845 18.27 -6.58 -32.28
N ALA A 846 19.19 -6.13 -31.43
CA ALA A 846 19.02 -6.23 -29.99
C ALA A 846 18.07 -5.13 -29.52
N VAL A 847 17.14 -5.43 -28.61
CA VAL A 847 16.13 -4.47 -28.16
C VAL A 847 16.24 -4.24 -26.66
N ALA A 848 16.35 -2.99 -26.24
CA ALA A 848 16.23 -2.58 -24.85
C ALA A 848 14.85 -1.94 -24.63
N VAL A 849 14.06 -2.47 -23.71
CA VAL A 849 12.77 -1.88 -23.30
C VAL A 849 13.00 -1.13 -22.00
N LEU A 850 12.94 0.19 -22.05
CA LEU A 850 13.32 1.07 -20.97
C LEU A 850 12.20 1.27 -19.96
N ASN A 851 12.54 1.31 -18.67
CA ASN A 851 11.70 1.87 -17.61
C ASN A 851 12.31 3.17 -17.07
N TYR A 852 11.46 4.05 -16.55
CA TYR A 852 11.83 5.30 -15.90
C TYR A 852 10.84 5.63 -14.76
N ASP A 853 11.18 6.59 -13.90
CA ASP A 853 10.31 7.01 -12.81
C ASP A 853 9.16 7.91 -13.31
N LEU A 854 8.06 7.99 -12.57
CA LEU A 854 6.81 8.57 -13.06
C LEU A 854 6.48 9.90 -12.36
N CYS A 855 5.83 10.81 -13.07
CA CYS A 855 5.19 11.96 -12.45
C CYS A 855 4.05 11.47 -11.52
N PRO A 856 3.83 12.10 -10.36
CA PRO A 856 4.49 13.31 -9.86
C PRO A 856 5.71 13.05 -8.94
N ASN A 857 6.23 11.82 -8.88
CA ASN A 857 7.40 11.50 -8.03
C ASN A 857 8.65 12.24 -8.51
N VAL A 858 8.80 12.32 -9.83
CA VAL A 858 9.84 13.09 -10.52
C VAL A 858 9.22 14.13 -11.46
N THR A 859 10.00 15.11 -11.88
CA THR A 859 9.57 16.10 -12.88
C THR A 859 9.74 15.57 -14.30
N MET A 860 9.09 16.19 -15.30
CA MET A 860 9.27 15.83 -16.71
C MET A 860 10.75 15.99 -17.11
N THR A 861 11.40 17.06 -16.66
CA THR A 861 12.83 17.29 -16.87
C THR A 861 13.68 16.13 -16.34
N GLU A 862 13.32 15.56 -15.17
CA GLU A 862 14.04 14.42 -14.60
C GLU A 862 13.78 13.12 -15.39
N ILE A 863 12.54 12.88 -15.85
CA ILE A 863 12.25 11.75 -16.75
C ILE A 863 13.10 11.83 -18.03
N VAL A 864 13.19 13.01 -18.64
CA VAL A 864 14.05 13.23 -19.81
C VAL A 864 15.51 12.96 -19.47
N ARG A 865 16.00 13.40 -18.29
CA ARG A 865 17.37 13.12 -17.82
C ARG A 865 17.61 11.61 -17.63
N GLN A 866 16.67 10.87 -17.06
CA GLN A 866 16.76 9.42 -16.86
C GLN A 866 16.85 8.68 -18.21
N ASN A 867 16.01 9.06 -19.18
CA ASN A 867 16.07 8.49 -20.53
C ASN A 867 17.41 8.79 -21.22
N ARG A 868 18.00 9.97 -21.00
CA ARG A 868 19.35 10.31 -21.49
C ARG A 868 20.43 9.46 -20.82
N ALA A 869 20.31 9.24 -19.52
CA ALA A 869 21.22 8.37 -18.77
C ALA A 869 21.16 6.92 -19.27
N ALA A 870 19.99 6.43 -19.67
CA ALA A 870 19.83 5.10 -20.24
C ALA A 870 20.60 4.94 -21.58
N VAL A 871 20.53 5.92 -22.49
CA VAL A 871 21.32 5.91 -23.74
C VAL A 871 22.82 5.89 -23.43
N LYS A 872 23.27 6.71 -22.48
CA LYS A 872 24.67 6.71 -22.04
C LYS A 872 25.09 5.34 -21.52
N TRP A 873 24.29 4.75 -20.64
CA TRP A 873 24.57 3.44 -20.07
C TRP A 873 24.63 2.36 -21.15
N LEU A 874 23.70 2.39 -22.11
CA LEU A 874 23.68 1.46 -23.24
C LEU A 874 24.92 1.61 -24.12
N TYR A 875 25.35 2.84 -24.43
CA TYR A 875 26.58 3.09 -25.16
C TYR A 875 27.82 2.51 -24.44
N GLU A 876 27.93 2.76 -23.13
CA GLU A 876 29.07 2.29 -22.32
C GLU A 876 29.07 0.76 -22.12
N ASN A 877 27.92 0.10 -22.19
CA ASN A 877 27.77 -1.33 -21.93
C ASN A 877 27.45 -2.18 -23.18
N ALA A 878 27.27 -1.58 -24.35
CA ALA A 878 26.86 -2.28 -25.57
C ALA A 878 27.72 -3.51 -25.88
N ALA A 879 29.05 -3.36 -25.81
CA ALA A 879 29.99 -4.44 -26.10
C ALA A 879 29.84 -5.65 -25.14
N ARG A 880 29.47 -5.42 -23.88
CA ARG A 880 29.22 -6.49 -22.90
C ARG A 880 27.99 -7.32 -23.24
N HIS A 881 27.10 -6.75 -24.04
CA HIS A 881 25.85 -7.37 -24.47
C HIS A 881 25.85 -7.74 -25.96
N ASN A 882 27.04 -7.88 -26.58
CA ASN A 882 27.20 -8.20 -28.00
C ASN A 882 26.50 -7.22 -28.95
N CYS A 883 26.40 -5.96 -28.54
CA CYS A 883 25.82 -4.88 -29.33
C CYS A 883 26.91 -3.89 -29.78
N ASP A 884 26.73 -3.27 -30.94
CA ASP A 884 27.61 -2.22 -31.44
C ASP A 884 27.20 -0.85 -30.87
N PRO A 885 28.04 -0.18 -30.06
CA PRO A 885 27.73 1.12 -29.47
C PRO A 885 27.57 2.23 -30.52
N ASN A 886 28.05 2.04 -31.76
CA ASN A 886 27.89 3.00 -32.86
C ASN A 886 26.62 2.73 -33.69
N ARG A 887 25.71 1.86 -33.23
CA ARG A 887 24.49 1.50 -33.96
C ARG A 887 23.28 1.50 -33.04
N ILE A 888 23.11 2.57 -32.27
CA ILE A 888 21.99 2.78 -31.35
C ILE A 888 20.89 3.58 -32.05
N SER A 889 19.69 3.03 -32.06
CA SER A 889 18.47 3.67 -32.55
C SER A 889 17.43 3.74 -31.43
N VAL A 890 16.50 4.67 -31.51
CA VAL A 890 15.49 4.88 -30.46
C VAL A 890 14.08 4.95 -31.04
N SER A 891 13.09 4.50 -30.27
CA SER A 891 11.68 4.74 -30.55
C SER A 891 10.87 4.79 -29.27
N GLY A 892 9.63 5.23 -29.38
CA GLY A 892 8.72 5.21 -28.25
C GLY A 892 7.30 5.58 -28.63
N HIS A 893 6.39 5.25 -27.74
CA HIS A 893 4.95 5.39 -27.92
C HIS A 893 4.36 6.45 -27.00
N SER A 894 3.53 7.35 -27.52
CA SER A 894 2.81 8.34 -26.71
C SER A 894 3.79 9.22 -25.91
N ALA A 895 3.78 9.14 -24.58
CA ALA A 895 4.80 9.68 -23.69
C ALA A 895 6.24 9.28 -24.07
N GLY A 896 6.45 8.06 -24.55
CA GLY A 896 7.73 7.59 -25.08
C GLY A 896 8.07 8.17 -26.46
N GLY A 897 7.06 8.54 -27.27
CA GLY A 897 7.26 9.25 -28.54
C GLY A 897 7.76 10.67 -28.32
N HIS A 898 7.24 11.34 -27.29
CA HIS A 898 7.78 12.59 -26.77
C HIS A 898 9.26 12.43 -26.34
N LEU A 899 9.56 11.43 -25.50
CA LEU A 899 10.91 11.20 -25.00
C LEU A 899 11.90 10.84 -26.11
N THR A 900 11.45 10.12 -27.14
CA THR A 900 12.22 9.85 -28.36
C THR A 900 12.66 11.15 -29.03
N ALA A 901 11.73 12.11 -29.21
CA ALA A 901 12.08 13.41 -29.78
C ALA A 901 13.06 14.19 -28.89
N MET A 902 12.90 14.14 -27.57
CA MET A 902 13.84 14.78 -26.63
C MET A 902 15.25 14.15 -26.70
N LEU A 903 15.37 12.83 -26.88
CA LEU A 903 16.65 12.15 -27.08
C LEU A 903 17.31 12.55 -28.40
N MET A 904 16.53 12.66 -29.48
CA MET A 904 17.00 13.11 -30.80
C MET A 904 17.47 14.57 -30.79
N ALA A 905 16.89 15.41 -29.91
CA ALA A 905 17.26 16.81 -29.74
C ALA A 905 18.41 17.04 -28.73
N THR A 906 18.95 15.99 -28.11
CA THR A 906 19.94 16.13 -27.04
C THR A 906 21.33 16.49 -27.56
N ASP A 907 21.99 17.47 -26.94
CA ASP A 907 23.43 17.73 -27.12
C ASP A 907 24.26 16.67 -26.40
N TRP A 908 24.49 15.54 -27.06
CA TRP A 908 25.20 14.40 -26.51
C TRP A 908 26.68 14.67 -26.24
N ALA A 909 27.33 15.47 -27.10
CA ALA A 909 28.75 15.79 -26.97
C ALA A 909 29.00 16.78 -25.84
N GLY A 910 28.24 17.88 -25.78
CA GLY A 910 28.43 18.92 -24.78
C GLY A 910 27.93 18.53 -23.39
N ALA A 911 26.72 17.97 -23.29
CA ALA A 911 26.08 17.72 -21.99
C ALA A 911 26.39 16.33 -21.39
N TRP A 912 26.72 15.33 -22.23
CA TRP A 912 26.86 13.93 -21.77
C TRP A 912 28.22 13.28 -22.09
N GLY A 913 29.09 13.97 -22.83
CA GLY A 913 30.43 13.48 -23.17
C GLY A 913 30.42 12.24 -24.09
N LEU A 914 29.36 12.06 -24.88
CA LEU A 914 29.21 10.99 -25.86
C LEU A 914 29.44 11.51 -27.29
N PRO A 915 29.60 10.65 -28.31
CA PRO A 915 29.56 11.09 -29.70
C PRO A 915 28.27 11.88 -29.98
N ALA A 916 28.39 12.99 -30.71
CA ALA A 916 27.25 13.87 -31.03
C ALA A 916 26.10 13.10 -31.74
N ASP A 917 26.46 12.05 -32.47
CA ASP A 917 25.60 11.18 -33.24
C ASP A 917 25.38 9.81 -32.59
N VAL A 918 25.51 9.70 -31.25
CA VAL A 918 25.33 8.43 -30.51
C VAL A 918 23.96 7.79 -30.80
N VAL A 919 22.91 8.60 -30.94
CA VAL A 919 21.60 8.15 -31.43
C VAL A 919 21.54 8.34 -32.94
N LYS A 920 21.54 7.23 -33.69
CA LYS A 920 21.64 7.22 -35.15
C LYS A 920 20.33 7.50 -35.86
N SER A 921 19.20 7.06 -35.29
CA SER A 921 17.87 7.28 -35.85
C SER A 921 16.78 7.19 -34.80
N GLY A 922 15.65 7.84 -35.07
CA GLY A 922 14.49 7.90 -34.18
C GLY A 922 13.18 7.50 -34.87
N CYS A 923 12.25 6.91 -34.12
CA CYS A 923 10.85 6.74 -34.52
C CYS A 923 9.90 7.14 -33.38
N ALA A 924 9.27 8.31 -33.49
CA ALA A 924 8.32 8.83 -32.52
C ALA A 924 6.89 8.44 -32.93
N ILE A 925 6.25 7.58 -32.12
CA ILE A 925 4.93 7.01 -32.38
C ILE A 925 3.91 7.69 -31.46
N SER A 926 2.87 8.29 -32.05
CA SER A 926 1.80 9.00 -31.33
C SER A 926 2.34 10.03 -30.32
N GLY A 927 3.45 10.69 -30.68
CA GLY A 927 4.22 11.54 -29.76
C GLY A 927 3.52 12.85 -29.41
N LEU A 928 3.82 13.35 -28.21
CA LEU A 928 3.37 14.63 -27.69
C LEU A 928 4.52 15.64 -27.76
N PHE A 929 4.47 16.55 -28.73
CA PHE A 929 5.58 17.43 -29.09
C PHE A 929 5.42 18.87 -28.60
N ASP A 930 4.19 19.25 -28.24
CA ASP A 930 3.84 20.49 -27.55
C ASP A 930 3.11 20.13 -26.26
N LEU A 931 3.72 20.45 -25.11
CA LEU A 931 3.16 20.12 -23.81
C LEU A 931 2.24 21.22 -23.25
N ALA A 932 2.16 22.39 -23.88
CA ALA A 932 1.30 23.50 -23.45
C ALA A 932 -0.18 23.13 -23.22
N PRO A 933 -0.86 22.29 -24.04
CA PRO A 933 -2.25 21.95 -23.76
C PRO A 933 -2.42 21.20 -22.43
N PHE A 934 -1.41 20.48 -21.96
CA PHE A 934 -1.54 19.65 -20.77
C PHE A 934 -1.65 20.47 -19.49
N GLU A 935 -1.16 21.71 -19.46
CA GLU A 935 -1.35 22.66 -18.35
C GLU A 935 -2.84 22.90 -18.03
N HIS A 936 -3.70 22.77 -19.04
CA HIS A 936 -5.13 23.02 -18.97
C HIS A 936 -5.98 21.75 -19.05
N SER A 937 -5.34 20.57 -18.98
CA SER A 937 -6.00 19.27 -19.10
C SER A 937 -6.17 18.57 -17.76
N TRP A 938 -6.98 17.50 -17.74
CA TRP A 938 -7.13 16.59 -16.60
C TRP A 938 -5.81 15.94 -16.13
N LEU A 939 -4.78 15.93 -16.96
CA LEU A 939 -3.45 15.40 -16.62
C LEU A 939 -2.63 16.37 -15.77
N GLN A 940 -2.95 17.66 -15.74
CA GLN A 940 -2.11 18.65 -15.07
C GLN A 940 -1.80 18.32 -13.59
N PRO A 941 -2.78 17.93 -12.75
CA PRO A 941 -2.49 17.59 -11.36
C PRO A 941 -1.52 16.40 -11.20
N LYS A 942 -1.44 15.53 -12.21
CA LYS A 942 -0.56 14.36 -12.23
C LYS A 942 0.84 14.70 -12.72
N LEU A 943 0.93 15.55 -13.75
CA LEU A 943 2.20 15.90 -14.40
C LEU A 943 2.93 17.05 -13.68
N LYS A 944 2.18 17.92 -12.99
CA LYS A 944 2.67 19.13 -12.32
C LYS A 944 3.51 20.02 -13.27
N LEU A 945 3.04 20.21 -14.50
CA LEU A 945 3.75 21.01 -15.49
C LEU A 945 3.64 22.50 -15.13
N ASP A 946 4.76 23.18 -14.95
CA ASP A 946 4.80 24.64 -14.96
C ASP A 946 5.25 25.15 -16.34
N ALA A 947 5.15 26.47 -16.57
CA ALA A 947 5.57 27.08 -17.81
C ALA A 947 7.04 26.75 -18.17
N GLY A 948 7.91 26.58 -17.17
CA GLY A 948 9.31 26.19 -17.38
C GLY A 948 9.48 24.72 -17.76
N GLU A 949 8.71 23.81 -17.17
CA GLU A 949 8.68 22.39 -17.58
C GLU A 949 8.14 22.25 -19.00
N ILE A 950 7.09 23.00 -19.37
CA ILE A 950 6.54 23.02 -20.72
C ILE A 950 7.57 23.58 -21.70
N GLU A 951 8.22 24.70 -21.37
CA GLU A 951 9.24 25.31 -22.21
C GLU A 951 10.41 24.34 -22.42
N ARG A 952 10.95 23.74 -21.35
CA ARG A 952 12.12 22.84 -21.42
C ARG A 952 11.83 21.49 -22.08
N ASN A 953 10.60 21.00 -21.97
CA ASN A 953 10.24 19.65 -22.38
C ASN A 953 9.18 19.61 -23.50
N SER A 954 8.97 20.68 -24.26
CA SER A 954 8.21 20.60 -25.52
C SER A 954 9.19 20.46 -26.69
N PRO A 955 9.35 19.27 -27.31
CA PRO A 955 10.30 19.04 -28.40
C PRO A 955 10.18 20.03 -29.55
N ILE A 956 8.98 20.53 -29.84
CA ILE A 956 8.76 21.51 -30.91
C ILE A 956 9.52 22.84 -30.68
N LEU A 957 9.89 23.14 -29.44
CA LEU A 957 10.68 24.31 -29.07
C LEU A 957 12.20 24.05 -29.14
N HIS A 958 12.62 22.79 -29.28
CA HIS A 958 14.03 22.35 -29.18
C HIS A 958 14.48 21.58 -30.43
N ILE A 959 14.25 22.14 -31.62
CA ILE A 959 14.75 21.52 -32.86
C ILE A 959 16.28 21.64 -32.91
N PRO A 960 17.04 20.52 -33.01
CA PRO A 960 18.49 20.55 -33.01
C PRO A 960 19.07 21.11 -34.31
N GLN A 961 20.35 21.48 -34.31
CA GLN A 961 21.05 21.91 -35.53
C GLN A 961 21.42 20.74 -36.44
N ALA A 962 21.65 19.56 -35.86
CA ALA A 962 21.97 18.32 -36.55
C ALA A 962 21.42 17.14 -35.76
N ALA A 963 20.83 16.17 -36.44
CA ALA A 963 20.31 14.94 -35.87
C ALA A 963 20.16 13.88 -36.98
N GLY A 964 20.13 12.61 -36.58
CA GLY A 964 19.85 11.50 -37.49
C GLY A 964 18.41 11.51 -38.04
N PRO A 965 18.08 10.62 -39.00
CA PRO A 965 16.73 10.51 -39.55
C PRO A 965 15.69 10.21 -38.48
N LEU A 966 14.58 10.95 -38.52
CA LEU A 966 13.43 10.79 -37.63
C LEU A 966 12.18 10.39 -38.41
N ILE A 967 11.53 9.29 -37.99
CA ILE A 967 10.17 8.97 -38.41
C ILE A 967 9.21 9.52 -37.37
N VAL A 968 8.17 10.22 -37.81
CA VAL A 968 7.01 10.58 -36.99
C VAL A 968 5.80 9.82 -37.54
N THR A 969 5.07 9.13 -36.67
CA THR A 969 3.94 8.29 -37.06
C THR A 969 2.92 8.21 -35.93
N LEU A 970 1.68 7.81 -36.24
CA LEU A 970 0.58 7.61 -35.30
C LEU A 970 -0.49 6.74 -35.95
N GLY A 971 -1.43 6.23 -35.16
CA GLY A 971 -2.62 5.56 -35.67
C GLY A 971 -3.51 6.52 -36.46
N GLY A 972 -3.96 6.10 -37.65
CA GLY A 972 -4.82 6.93 -38.51
C GLY A 972 -6.13 7.39 -37.85
N ASP A 973 -6.65 6.61 -36.91
CA ASP A 973 -7.92 6.87 -36.21
C ASP A 973 -7.74 7.66 -34.90
N GLU A 974 -6.53 8.16 -34.62
CA GLU A 974 -6.27 9.02 -33.45
C GLU A 974 -6.88 10.42 -33.59
N SER A 975 -6.94 11.16 -32.47
CA SER A 975 -7.58 12.48 -32.41
C SER A 975 -6.89 13.53 -33.28
N ALA A 976 -7.62 14.60 -33.59
CA ALA A 976 -7.12 15.68 -34.44
C ALA A 976 -5.88 16.36 -33.83
N GLU A 977 -5.76 16.43 -32.50
CA GLU A 977 -4.58 17.02 -31.87
C GLU A 977 -3.32 16.14 -31.98
N PHE A 978 -3.43 14.80 -31.92
CA PHE A 978 -2.29 13.92 -32.18
C PHE A 978 -1.78 14.05 -33.62
N HIS A 979 -2.71 14.13 -34.58
CA HIS A 979 -2.38 14.42 -35.99
C HIS A 979 -1.71 15.77 -36.15
N ARG A 980 -2.29 16.82 -35.55
CA ARG A 980 -1.75 18.18 -35.62
C ARG A 980 -0.34 18.25 -35.03
N GLN A 981 -0.14 17.77 -33.81
CA GLN A 981 1.17 17.84 -33.15
C GLN A 981 2.24 17.10 -33.96
N SER A 982 1.92 15.92 -34.49
CA SER A 982 2.82 15.12 -35.31
C SER A 982 3.22 15.84 -36.60
N GLN A 983 2.24 16.45 -37.28
CA GLN A 983 2.47 17.22 -38.51
C GLN A 983 3.26 18.51 -38.24
N ASP A 984 2.88 19.27 -37.22
CA ASP A 984 3.54 20.53 -36.82
C ASP A 984 5.00 20.28 -36.45
N PHE A 985 5.27 19.24 -35.66
CA PHE A 985 6.63 18.87 -35.24
C PHE A 985 7.49 18.40 -36.42
N LEU A 986 6.99 17.49 -37.26
CA LEU A 986 7.73 17.04 -38.45
C LEU A 986 7.98 18.19 -39.44
N ALA A 987 7.02 19.11 -39.60
CA ALA A 987 7.20 20.30 -40.42
C ALA A 987 8.29 21.23 -39.83
N ALA A 988 8.36 21.39 -38.52
CA ALA A 988 9.43 22.14 -37.87
C ALA A 988 10.80 21.46 -38.05
N TRP A 989 10.87 20.14 -37.89
CA TRP A 989 12.07 19.32 -38.09
C TRP A 989 12.62 19.43 -39.51
N THR A 990 11.77 19.21 -40.53
CA THR A 990 12.15 19.29 -41.94
C THR A 990 12.49 20.72 -42.39
N ARG A 991 11.82 21.74 -41.83
CA ARG A 991 12.14 23.15 -42.10
C ARG A 991 13.52 23.55 -41.57
N ALA A 992 13.99 22.90 -40.50
CA ALA A 992 15.37 23.05 -40.01
C ALA A 992 16.41 22.32 -40.89
N GLY A 993 15.99 21.67 -41.98
CA GLY A 993 16.88 20.93 -42.89
C GLY A 993 17.23 19.52 -42.41
N LEU A 994 16.58 19.03 -41.35
CA LEU A 994 16.84 17.70 -40.80
C LEU A 994 16.07 16.61 -41.55
N PRO A 995 16.64 15.40 -41.70
CA PRO A 995 15.96 14.28 -42.34
C PRO A 995 14.77 13.82 -41.48
N GLY A 996 13.56 13.94 -42.04
CA GLY A 996 12.31 13.56 -41.38
C GLY A 996 11.34 12.92 -42.37
N ALA A 997 10.65 11.87 -41.95
CA ALA A 997 9.62 11.21 -42.74
C ALA A 997 8.35 10.98 -41.92
N TYR A 998 7.18 11.13 -42.56
CA TYR A 998 5.90 10.73 -41.99
C TYR A 998 5.58 9.31 -42.46
N LEU A 999 5.25 8.41 -41.53
CA LEU A 999 4.74 7.08 -41.85
C LEU A 999 3.24 7.04 -41.56
N ASP A 1000 2.44 6.79 -42.58
CA ASP A 1000 0.99 6.67 -42.47
C ASP A 1000 0.56 5.24 -42.11
N LEU A 1001 -0.31 5.11 -41.10
CA LEU A 1001 -0.79 3.83 -40.56
C LEU A 1001 -2.33 3.86 -40.44
N PRO A 1002 -3.06 3.74 -41.56
CA PRO A 1002 -4.52 3.91 -41.60
C PRO A 1002 -5.26 2.79 -40.84
N GLY A 1003 -6.36 3.14 -40.18
CA GLY A 1003 -7.25 2.19 -39.49
C GLY A 1003 -6.68 1.63 -38.17
N LEU A 1004 -5.60 2.21 -37.66
CA LEU A 1004 -5.04 1.91 -36.35
C LEU A 1004 -5.37 3.05 -35.38
N ASN A 1005 -5.57 2.71 -34.11
CA ASN A 1005 -5.81 3.66 -33.03
C ASN A 1005 -4.56 3.80 -32.15
N HIS A 1006 -4.68 4.60 -31.08
CA HIS A 1006 -3.56 4.91 -30.18
C HIS A 1006 -2.89 3.67 -29.57
N PHE A 1007 -3.60 2.54 -29.40
CA PHE A 1007 -3.04 1.31 -28.82
C PHE A 1007 -2.63 0.30 -29.89
N THR A 1008 -3.45 0.10 -30.92
CA THR A 1008 -3.21 -0.91 -31.96
C THR A 1008 -2.06 -0.54 -32.91
N VAL A 1009 -1.62 0.73 -32.91
CA VAL A 1009 -0.43 1.18 -33.65
C VAL A 1009 0.84 0.38 -33.29
N LEU A 1010 0.92 -0.15 -32.06
CA LEU A 1010 2.08 -0.92 -31.60
C LEU A 1010 2.09 -2.38 -32.03
N GLU A 1011 0.97 -2.92 -32.52
CA GLU A 1011 0.89 -4.31 -32.99
C GLU A 1011 1.91 -4.61 -34.08
N GLY A 1012 2.26 -3.59 -34.88
CA GLY A 1012 3.27 -3.67 -35.92
C GLY A 1012 4.63 -4.17 -35.42
N TYR A 1013 5.02 -3.94 -34.16
CA TYR A 1013 6.29 -4.43 -33.65
C TYR A 1013 6.38 -5.96 -33.59
N MET A 1014 5.26 -6.68 -33.54
CA MET A 1014 5.26 -8.15 -33.44
C MET A 1014 5.54 -8.85 -34.78
N ASP A 1015 5.41 -8.14 -35.90
CA ASP A 1015 5.74 -8.66 -37.24
C ASP A 1015 6.85 -7.83 -37.87
N ARG A 1016 8.00 -8.46 -38.13
CA ARG A 1016 9.14 -7.83 -38.81
C ARG A 1016 8.82 -7.27 -40.21
N ARG A 1017 7.74 -7.74 -40.83
CA ARG A 1017 7.26 -7.30 -42.16
C ARG A 1017 6.20 -6.21 -42.08
N SER A 1018 5.77 -5.82 -40.87
CA SER A 1018 4.82 -4.72 -40.73
C SER A 1018 5.41 -3.42 -41.28
N PRO A 1019 4.57 -2.46 -41.73
CA PRO A 1019 5.06 -1.17 -42.18
C PRO A 1019 5.92 -0.44 -41.13
N LEU A 1020 5.50 -0.48 -39.86
CA LEU A 1020 6.23 0.15 -38.74
C LEU A 1020 7.60 -0.49 -38.51
N CYS A 1021 7.64 -1.81 -38.34
CA CYS A 1021 8.89 -2.51 -38.04
C CYS A 1021 9.86 -2.44 -39.23
N SER A 1022 9.35 -2.58 -40.45
CA SER A 1022 10.15 -2.44 -41.68
C SER A 1022 10.76 -1.05 -41.85
N ALA A 1023 10.06 0.00 -41.44
CA ALA A 1023 10.57 1.37 -41.53
C ALA A 1023 11.71 1.61 -40.51
N ILE A 1024 11.56 1.12 -39.27
CA ILE A 1024 12.61 1.17 -38.25
C ILE A 1024 13.84 0.38 -38.70
N LEU A 1025 13.64 -0.84 -39.20
CA LEU A 1025 14.74 -1.67 -39.71
C LEU A 1025 15.50 -1.00 -40.85
N ARG A 1026 14.78 -0.34 -41.76
CA ARG A 1026 15.41 0.43 -42.85
C ARG A 1026 16.27 1.58 -42.31
N GLN A 1027 15.81 2.34 -41.33
CA GLN A 1027 16.63 3.38 -40.70
C GLN A 1027 17.92 2.80 -40.07
N ILE A 1028 17.83 1.64 -39.41
CA ILE A 1028 18.97 0.94 -38.80
C ILE A 1028 19.97 0.45 -39.86
N GLU A 1029 19.49 0.06 -41.04
CA GLU A 1029 20.34 -0.38 -42.16
C GLU A 1029 20.99 0.79 -42.89
N GLU A 1030 20.27 1.87 -43.16
CA GLU A 1030 20.77 3.05 -43.87
C GLU A 1030 21.85 3.78 -43.07
N THR A 1031 21.74 3.78 -41.74
CA THR A 1031 22.73 4.38 -40.83
C THR A 1031 24.01 3.55 -40.68
N ARG A 1032 24.09 2.36 -41.29
CA ARG A 1032 25.33 1.54 -41.35
C ARG A 1032 26.31 2.03 -42.42
N ALA A 1033 25.83 2.76 -43.43
CA ALA A 1033 26.59 3.07 -44.65
C ALA A 1033 27.28 4.45 -44.64
N GLY A 1034 27.07 5.25 -43.59
CA GLY A 1034 27.76 6.52 -43.34
C GLY A 1034 28.70 6.40 -42.16
#